data_AF-J4UJN1-F1
#
_entry.id   AF-J4UJN1-F1
#
_cell.length_a   1.000
_cell.length_b   1.000
_cell.length_c   1.000
_cell.angle_alpha   90.00
_cell.angle_beta   90.00
_cell.angle_gamma   90.00
#
_symmetry.space_group_name_H-M   'P 1'
#
loop_
_entity.id
_entity.type
_entity.pdbx_description
1 polymer ?
#
loop_
_entity_poly.entity_id
_entity_poly.type
_entity_poly.pdbx_seq_one_letter_code
_entity_poly.pdbx_strand_id
1 'polypeptide(L)'
;MWLDRLAGQASGSGSSTPQSISRSFSPLPRRTSSNLSPYVTSQRQGPSPRGSSLSLVSSESSASLLTSSRRPNGTGLKQTSAPVAYPTDSIETLEKLLGKISSSTPAADSDILDSDFDLEFDFGGLSIKELAASQDDTNAPPPTSNPRRPSDYEGDQTKFEDLHRSITACDDILSSVETNLTSFRNDLASVAADIESLQARSAALNKRLENRKEVEKALSPLVEELSVSPEIITKITTGHIDETWPKLLTELDRRAIAHKKKTNETRQSKATSDLAPLLEKLVQKAVERIRDFIVAQIKALRSPNINAQIIQQHNFLKFKELYTFLHKHHSQLAEEIALAYMNTMRWYYLTQFTRYEKALGKIKLHVLDKNDTLNHEETTRMASVLSARVTGPPHDAFNIGRRIDMIKASEQPALSAFLAEEDKATHYLEVPFRSFNLALIDNAAAEYTFLATYFSPSLSFSQISKNFNYIFEPTFEHGQTLSKTLVSETYDALGVMMCIRLNQQFAFELQRRRVPAVDGYVNATNMLLWPRLQVIIDRHCESVRQLTSSTPAKASKSAAEQAKVSAAPHQVTQRFGQLLHGFLSLSADAGDDEPVATSLQRLRTDVEAFLTRFGHSFGSDKRKTARFMYNNYSLILTIISDTTGKLADEHQQHFEELKTAYQDED
;
A
#
# COMPACT_ATOMS: atom_id res chain seq x y z
N MET A 1 30.07 -6.49 -0.35
CA MET A 1 29.31 -5.94 -1.51
C MET A 1 27.84 -6.37 -1.58
N TRP A 2 27.51 -7.67 -1.59
CA TRP A 2 26.10 -8.12 -1.79
C TRP A 2 25.25 -7.97 -0.51
N LEU A 3 25.70 -8.53 0.61
CA LEU A 3 25.00 -8.48 1.90
C LEU A 3 24.89 -7.09 2.51
N ASP A 4 25.88 -6.21 2.30
CA ASP A 4 25.87 -4.82 2.82
C ASP A 4 24.74 -3.96 2.22
N ARG A 5 24.02 -4.47 1.21
CA ARG A 5 22.86 -3.82 0.59
C ARG A 5 21.52 -4.31 1.14
N LEU A 6 21.51 -5.30 2.04
CA LEU A 6 20.30 -5.82 2.70
C LEU A 6 20.04 -5.14 4.05
N ALA A 7 21.08 -4.70 4.76
CA ALA A 7 20.97 -4.01 6.06
C ALA A 7 20.40 -2.56 6.00
N GLY A 8 19.88 -2.13 4.84
CA GLY A 8 19.54 -0.72 4.55
C GLY A 8 18.08 -0.30 4.73
N GLN A 9 17.17 -1.20 5.13
CA GLN A 9 15.72 -0.91 5.21
C GLN A 9 15.07 -1.35 6.54
N ALA A 10 15.54 -0.79 7.65
CA ALA A 10 14.76 -0.70 8.89
C ALA A 10 14.16 0.71 9.02
N SER A 11 12.86 0.86 8.79
CA SER A 11 12.15 2.13 9.04
C SER A 11 11.91 2.31 10.54
N GLY A 12 12.85 2.96 11.22
CA GLY A 12 12.76 3.28 12.66
C GLY A 12 13.05 4.75 12.94
N SER A 13 12.02 5.59 12.96
CA SER A 13 12.16 7.01 13.35
C SER A 13 12.22 7.14 14.88
N GLY A 14 13.42 7.09 15.44
CA GLY A 14 13.68 7.28 16.87
C GLY A 14 15.05 7.91 17.10
N SER A 15 15.11 8.97 17.90
CA SER A 15 16.33 9.75 18.12
C SER A 15 17.07 9.34 19.42
N SER A 16 18.33 9.79 19.50
CA SER A 16 19.21 9.81 20.67
C SER A 16 19.96 8.52 21.06
N THR A 17 21.28 8.58 20.89
CA THR A 17 22.28 7.90 21.73
C THR A 17 23.31 8.94 22.18
N PRO A 18 23.77 8.92 23.45
CA PRO A 18 24.78 9.85 23.95
C PRO A 18 26.21 9.44 23.54
N GLN A 19 27.14 10.40 23.62
CA GLN A 19 28.50 10.29 23.13
C GLN A 19 29.43 9.51 24.08
N SER A 20 30.47 8.87 23.52
CA SER A 20 31.69 8.48 24.23
C SER A 20 32.91 9.24 23.65
N ILE A 21 33.89 9.55 24.49
CA ILE A 21 34.89 10.60 24.21
C ILE A 21 36.30 10.02 24.00
N SER A 22 36.92 10.27 22.85
CA SER A 22 38.37 10.04 22.66
C SER A 22 39.03 10.87 21.53
N ARG A 23 39.44 12.09 21.89
CA ARG A 23 40.70 12.78 21.48
C ARG A 23 41.18 12.67 20.00
N SER A 24 40.77 13.67 19.22
CA SER A 24 41.67 14.62 18.52
C SER A 24 42.98 14.14 17.87
N PHE A 25 43.04 14.21 16.53
CA PHE A 25 44.20 14.72 15.78
C PHE A 25 43.76 15.41 14.48
N SER A 26 44.48 16.45 14.07
CA SER A 26 44.34 17.14 12.78
C SER A 26 45.70 17.73 12.40
N PRO A 27 46.02 17.85 11.09
CA PRO A 27 46.05 19.21 10.54
C PRO A 27 45.60 19.36 9.08
N LEU A 28 44.87 20.46 8.83
CA LEU A 28 44.92 21.38 7.67
C LEU A 28 45.19 20.83 6.23
N PRO A 29 44.26 21.02 5.27
CA PRO A 29 44.53 20.82 3.84
C PRO A 29 45.29 22.02 3.21
N ARG A 30 46.15 21.73 2.23
CA ARG A 30 46.98 22.73 1.51
C ARG A 30 46.27 23.24 0.26
N ARG A 31 46.20 24.57 0.07
CA ARG A 31 45.75 25.18 -1.20
C ARG A 31 46.82 25.03 -2.29
N THR A 32 46.37 24.80 -3.53
CA THR A 32 47.05 25.22 -4.76
C THR A 32 46.02 25.85 -5.71
N SER A 33 46.48 26.72 -6.62
CA SER A 33 45.60 27.54 -7.46
C SER A 33 46.24 27.82 -8.81
N SER A 34 45.46 27.70 -9.89
CA SER A 34 45.85 28.15 -11.23
C SER A 34 44.62 28.58 -12.03
N ASN A 35 44.47 29.90 -12.24
CA ASN A 35 43.51 30.48 -13.19
C ASN A 35 44.02 30.23 -14.62
N LEU A 36 43.18 30.17 -15.66
CA LEU A 36 42.70 31.28 -16.52
C LEU A 36 41.91 30.62 -17.69
N SER A 37 40.93 31.20 -18.39
CA SER A 37 40.17 32.48 -18.25
C SER A 37 38.88 32.41 -19.14
N PRO A 38 38.20 33.48 -19.65
CA PRO A 38 36.80 33.70 -19.22
C PRO A 38 35.75 34.01 -20.33
N TYR A 39 34.45 33.83 -20.03
CA TYR A 39 33.34 34.72 -20.45
C TYR A 39 32.01 34.30 -19.74
N VAL A 40 30.94 35.11 -19.70
CA VAL A 40 30.70 36.28 -18.82
C VAL A 40 29.21 36.70 -18.92
N THR A 41 28.45 36.62 -17.81
CA THR A 41 27.01 37.00 -17.65
C THR A 41 25.98 36.18 -18.47
N SER A 42 24.64 36.23 -18.29
CA SER A 42 23.79 36.93 -17.29
C SER A 42 22.46 36.18 -16.99
N GLN A 43 21.62 36.78 -16.14
CA GLN A 43 20.39 36.21 -15.55
C GLN A 43 19.13 36.22 -16.46
N ARG A 44 18.40 35.10 -16.44
CA ARG A 44 16.97 34.96 -16.05
C ARG A 44 16.08 36.24 -16.00
N GLN A 45 15.05 36.34 -16.85
CA GLN A 45 13.60 36.41 -16.50
C GLN A 45 12.68 36.87 -17.66
N GLY A 46 11.45 36.32 -17.72
CA GLY A 46 10.21 37.03 -18.12
C GLY A 46 9.89 37.27 -19.61
N PRO A 47 8.83 36.65 -20.16
CA PRO A 47 8.27 37.00 -21.47
C PRO A 47 6.86 37.65 -21.38
N SER A 48 6.70 38.88 -21.88
CA SER A 48 5.40 39.42 -22.37
C SER A 48 5.65 40.58 -23.37
N PRO A 49 4.70 40.92 -24.28
CA PRO A 49 5.09 41.16 -25.68
C PRO A 49 4.73 42.53 -26.29
N ARG A 50 5.36 42.87 -27.42
CA ARG A 50 4.84 43.75 -28.50
C ARG A 50 5.72 43.67 -29.76
N GLY A 51 5.12 43.87 -30.94
CA GLY A 51 5.81 43.94 -32.24
C GLY A 51 4.95 43.33 -33.36
N SER A 52 4.60 44.12 -34.39
CA SER A 52 3.61 43.71 -35.40
C SER A 52 3.98 44.18 -36.82
N SER A 53 3.99 43.26 -37.77
CA SER A 53 3.96 43.45 -39.22
C SER A 53 3.52 42.11 -39.84
N LEU A 54 2.42 42.01 -40.60
CA LEU A 54 2.26 42.45 -42.01
C LEU A 54 3.23 41.71 -42.96
N SER A 55 2.80 41.10 -44.07
CA SER A 55 1.49 41.22 -44.77
C SER A 55 1.27 40.18 -45.88
N LEU A 56 -0.01 39.84 -46.17
CA LEU A 56 -0.58 39.26 -47.42
C LEU A 56 -0.09 37.85 -47.82
N VAL A 57 -0.92 36.91 -48.27
CA VAL A 57 -1.92 36.95 -49.37
C VAL A 57 -3.29 36.37 -48.96
N SER A 58 -4.33 36.68 -49.74
CA SER A 58 -5.76 36.41 -49.48
C SER A 58 -6.43 35.44 -50.46
N SER A 59 -7.50 34.75 -50.03
CA SER A 59 -8.67 34.54 -50.89
C SER A 59 -9.95 34.29 -50.08
N GLU A 60 -11.08 34.47 -50.77
CA GLU A 60 -12.48 34.17 -50.43
C GLU A 60 -13.13 34.88 -49.22
N SER A 61 -14.38 35.30 -49.41
CA SER A 61 -15.13 36.12 -48.45
C SER A 61 -16.64 35.99 -48.66
N SER A 62 -17.37 35.83 -47.56
CA SER A 62 -18.80 36.13 -47.38
C SER A 62 -19.03 36.19 -45.85
N ALA A 63 -19.12 37.36 -45.21
CA ALA A 63 -20.29 38.29 -45.17
C ALA A 63 -21.52 37.60 -44.52
N SER A 64 -22.26 38.14 -43.53
CA SER A 64 -22.35 39.46 -42.85
C SER A 64 -23.34 39.32 -41.65
N LEU A 65 -23.47 40.09 -40.54
CA LEU A 65 -22.82 41.15 -39.70
C LEU A 65 -23.61 41.13 -38.33
N LEU A 66 -23.28 41.68 -37.15
CA LEU A 66 -22.10 42.33 -36.53
C LEU A 66 -22.21 42.28 -34.97
N THR A 67 -21.12 41.91 -34.28
CA THR A 67 -20.48 42.59 -33.12
C THR A 67 -21.28 43.48 -32.14
N SER A 68 -21.23 43.14 -30.82
CA SER A 68 -20.96 44.05 -29.67
C SER A 68 -20.90 43.25 -28.34
N SER A 69 -20.47 43.81 -27.20
CA SER A 69 -19.07 43.95 -26.76
C SER A 69 -18.95 44.01 -25.20
N ARG A 70 -17.85 43.49 -24.65
CA ARG A 70 -17.30 43.61 -23.26
C ARG A 70 -18.22 43.96 -22.04
N ARG A 71 -18.34 42.99 -21.11
CA ARG A 71 -17.96 42.96 -19.65
C ARG A 71 -17.89 44.28 -18.81
N PRO A 72 -18.05 44.25 -17.45
CA PRO A 72 -18.72 43.27 -16.56
C PRO A 72 -19.52 43.90 -15.37
N ASN A 73 -20.03 43.07 -14.46
CA ASN A 73 -20.88 43.41 -13.29
C ASN A 73 -20.38 44.47 -12.29
N GLY A 74 -21.34 45.13 -11.62
CA GLY A 74 -21.28 45.53 -10.21
C GLY A 74 -22.49 45.01 -9.42
N THR A 75 -22.31 44.65 -8.14
CA THR A 75 -23.32 44.45 -7.05
C THR A 75 -24.76 44.06 -7.48
N GLY A 76 -25.29 42.85 -7.24
CA GLY A 76 -25.47 42.18 -5.93
C GLY A 76 -26.99 42.06 -5.65
N LEU A 77 -27.57 40.90 -5.36
CA LEU A 77 -27.47 40.19 -4.07
C LEU A 77 -27.55 38.65 -4.21
N LYS A 78 -27.71 37.92 -3.09
CA LYS A 78 -27.64 36.45 -2.97
C LYS A 78 -29.03 35.77 -3.02
N GLN A 79 -28.99 34.42 -3.03
CA GLN A 79 -30.09 33.45 -2.87
C GLN A 79 -31.02 33.33 -4.09
N THR A 80 -31.22 32.19 -4.78
CA THR A 80 -31.13 30.72 -4.52
C THR A 80 -32.24 30.10 -3.66
N SER A 81 -32.92 29.12 -4.28
CA SER A 81 -33.72 28.02 -3.67
C SER A 81 -34.91 28.36 -2.76
N ALA A 82 -36.11 28.35 -3.35
CA ALA A 82 -37.15 27.29 -3.21
C ALA A 82 -37.29 26.54 -1.85
N PRO A 83 -38.51 26.13 -1.42
CA PRO A 83 -39.61 25.69 -2.29
C PRO A 83 -41.02 26.26 -1.99
N VAL A 84 -42.00 25.77 -2.75
CA VAL A 84 -43.44 26.06 -2.62
C VAL A 84 -44.04 25.41 -1.37
N ALA A 85 -44.93 26.14 -0.69
CA ALA A 85 -46.00 25.59 0.15
C ALA A 85 -47.27 26.42 -0.08
N TYR A 86 -48.43 25.77 -0.19
CA TYR A 86 -49.75 26.43 -0.29
C TYR A 86 -50.19 26.92 1.09
N PRO A 87 -50.91 28.06 1.15
CA PRO A 87 -52.36 28.06 1.41
C PRO A 87 -53.12 28.68 0.22
N THR A 88 -54.26 28.18 -0.28
CA THR A 88 -55.60 28.15 0.34
C THR A 88 -56.00 29.48 1.00
N ASP A 89 -56.88 30.23 0.32
CA ASP A 89 -57.90 31.19 0.84
C ASP A 89 -58.33 32.25 -0.21
N SER A 90 -58.26 31.89 -1.50
CA SER A 90 -58.77 32.68 -2.63
C SER A 90 -60.30 32.76 -2.70
N ILE A 91 -61.03 31.93 -1.95
CA ILE A 91 -62.50 31.96 -1.88
C ILE A 91 -62.96 32.87 -0.74
N GLU A 92 -62.39 32.75 0.46
CA GLU A 92 -62.74 33.63 1.60
C GLU A 92 -62.41 35.10 1.27
N THR A 93 -61.32 35.35 0.54
CA THR A 93 -61.00 36.70 0.03
C THR A 93 -61.96 37.22 -1.05
N LEU A 94 -62.63 36.35 -1.81
CA LEU A 94 -63.68 36.72 -2.77
C LEU A 94 -65.02 36.98 -2.07
N GLU A 95 -65.45 36.14 -1.13
CA GLU A 95 -66.66 36.40 -0.32
C GLU A 95 -66.53 37.69 0.49
N LYS A 96 -65.33 37.99 0.99
CA LYS A 96 -65.02 39.24 1.71
C LYS A 96 -64.96 40.48 0.81
N LEU A 97 -64.87 40.30 -0.51
CA LEU A 97 -65.02 41.36 -1.52
C LEU A 97 -66.48 41.54 -1.93
N LEU A 98 -67.23 40.45 -2.09
CA LEU A 98 -68.64 40.46 -2.52
C LEU A 98 -69.62 40.84 -1.40
N GLY A 99 -69.30 40.48 -0.15
CA GLY A 99 -70.16 40.60 1.02
C GLY A 99 -70.40 42.03 1.55
N LYS A 100 -70.34 43.06 0.70
CA LYS A 100 -70.58 44.46 1.10
C LYS A 100 -71.41 45.29 0.12
N ILE A 101 -72.39 44.67 -0.53
CA ILE A 101 -73.56 45.38 -1.06
C ILE A 101 -74.79 44.88 -0.28
N SER A 102 -75.50 45.78 0.39
CA SER A 102 -76.75 45.44 1.08
C SER A 102 -77.73 46.61 1.06
N SER A 103 -78.87 46.34 0.44
CA SER A 103 -80.19 46.97 0.65
C SER A 103 -80.29 48.51 0.64
N SER A 104 -80.73 49.04 -0.52
CA SER A 104 -81.78 50.07 -0.54
C SER A 104 -82.58 50.06 -1.86
N THR A 105 -83.74 49.38 -1.84
CA THR A 105 -84.85 49.43 -2.82
C THR A 105 -84.58 49.11 -4.31
N PRO A 106 -85.48 48.36 -5.00
CA PRO A 106 -85.44 48.23 -6.45
C PRO A 106 -85.99 49.49 -7.12
N ALA A 107 -85.18 50.13 -7.96
CA ALA A 107 -85.67 50.92 -9.08
C ALA A 107 -85.73 49.99 -10.30
N ALA A 108 -86.77 50.12 -11.14
CA ALA A 108 -87.00 49.21 -12.25
C ALA A 108 -86.00 49.43 -13.39
N ASP A 109 -85.61 48.33 -14.06
CA ASP A 109 -85.14 48.42 -15.44
C ASP A 109 -86.27 48.99 -16.30
N SER A 110 -86.00 50.08 -17.01
CA SER A 110 -86.95 50.70 -17.93
C SER A 110 -86.90 49.99 -19.29
N ASP A 111 -87.51 48.79 -19.35
CA ASP A 111 -87.89 48.20 -20.62
C ASP A 111 -88.82 49.19 -21.36
N ILE A 112 -88.56 49.42 -22.66
CA ILE A 112 -89.34 50.33 -23.49
C ILE A 112 -90.74 49.74 -23.66
N LEU A 113 -91.77 50.50 -23.26
CA LEU A 113 -93.16 50.05 -23.33
C LEU A 113 -93.88 50.63 -24.56
N ASP A 114 -94.93 49.97 -25.03
CA ASP A 114 -95.75 50.43 -26.17
C ASP A 114 -96.27 51.88 -25.99
N SER A 115 -96.42 52.34 -24.75
CA SER A 115 -96.81 53.72 -24.40
C SER A 115 -95.78 54.79 -24.78
N ASP A 116 -94.52 54.44 -25.02
CA ASP A 116 -93.48 55.39 -25.44
C ASP A 116 -93.61 55.80 -26.93
N PHE A 117 -94.52 55.17 -27.68
CA PHE A 117 -94.82 55.50 -29.09
C PHE A 117 -96.06 56.41 -29.28
N ASP A 118 -96.88 56.63 -28.26
CA ASP A 118 -98.07 57.49 -28.32
C ASP A 118 -97.72 58.99 -28.15
N LEU A 119 -97.07 59.56 -29.17
CA LEU A 119 -96.84 61.01 -29.28
C LEU A 119 -97.96 61.70 -30.08
N GLU A 120 -98.99 62.16 -29.37
CA GLU A 120 -100.13 62.88 -29.94
C GLU A 120 -99.77 64.35 -30.25
N PHE A 121 -99.62 64.68 -31.54
CA PHE A 121 -99.32 66.04 -32.01
C PHE A 121 -100.60 66.86 -32.21
N ASP A 122 -100.76 67.94 -31.44
CA ASP A 122 -101.88 68.89 -31.62
C ASP A 122 -101.68 69.80 -32.84
N PHE A 123 -102.54 69.61 -33.86
CA PHE A 123 -102.61 70.45 -35.07
C PHE A 123 -103.74 71.50 -35.04
N GLY A 124 -104.25 71.86 -33.85
CA GLY A 124 -105.22 72.93 -33.67
C GLY A 124 -106.59 72.66 -34.31
N GLY A 125 -106.93 71.39 -34.53
CA GLY A 125 -108.19 70.97 -35.14
C GLY A 125 -108.25 71.01 -36.68
N LEU A 126 -107.13 71.22 -37.38
CA LEU A 126 -107.04 71.20 -38.84
C LEU A 126 -106.28 69.97 -39.35
N SER A 127 -106.67 69.40 -40.50
CA SER A 127 -105.95 68.24 -41.05
C SER A 127 -104.64 68.67 -41.73
N ILE A 128 -103.64 67.79 -41.68
CA ILE A 128 -102.29 68.03 -42.24
C ILE A 128 -102.33 68.34 -43.76
N LYS A 129 -103.38 67.91 -44.48
CA LYS A 129 -103.58 68.26 -45.90
C LYS A 129 -104.21 69.64 -46.12
N GLU A 130 -104.97 70.17 -45.17
CA GLU A 130 -105.54 71.52 -45.25
C GLU A 130 -104.51 72.57 -44.86
N LEU A 131 -103.68 72.31 -43.84
CA LEU A 131 -102.57 73.19 -43.44
C LEU A 131 -101.52 73.38 -44.55
N ALA A 132 -101.37 72.39 -45.44
CA ALA A 132 -100.50 72.44 -46.62
C ALA A 132 -101.18 73.01 -47.89
N ALA A 133 -102.47 73.37 -47.81
CA ALA A 133 -103.26 73.87 -48.94
C ALA A 133 -103.82 75.30 -48.72
N SER A 134 -103.70 75.86 -47.52
CA SER A 134 -104.09 77.24 -47.20
C SER A 134 -103.07 78.25 -47.75
N GLN A 135 -103.26 78.69 -49.00
CA GLN A 135 -102.42 79.71 -49.64
C GLN A 135 -103.18 81.03 -49.91
N ASP A 136 -102.61 82.12 -49.39
CA ASP A 136 -102.73 83.55 -49.74
C ASP A 136 -104.02 84.38 -49.46
N ASP A 137 -103.77 85.71 -49.40
CA ASP A 137 -104.65 86.90 -49.42
C ASP A 137 -105.58 87.24 -48.22
N THR A 138 -105.47 88.42 -47.58
CA THR A 138 -105.87 89.70 -48.22
C THR A 138 -105.37 91.00 -47.52
N ASN A 139 -104.62 91.82 -48.28
CA ASN A 139 -104.57 93.31 -48.34
C ASN A 139 -104.91 94.24 -47.14
N ALA A 140 -103.89 95.00 -46.65
CA ALA A 140 -104.00 96.40 -46.19
C ALA A 140 -102.63 97.15 -46.24
N PRO A 141 -102.56 98.48 -46.49
CA PRO A 141 -101.30 99.21 -46.79
C PRO A 141 -100.57 99.89 -45.59
N PRO A 142 -99.29 100.35 -45.74
CA PRO A 142 -98.33 100.53 -44.63
C PRO A 142 -98.19 101.98 -44.07
N PRO A 143 -97.49 102.15 -42.92
CA PRO A 143 -96.18 102.85 -42.97
C PRO A 143 -95.09 102.45 -41.93
N THR A 144 -93.82 102.74 -42.30
CA THR A 144 -92.63 103.09 -41.47
C THR A 144 -92.04 102.17 -40.37
N SER A 145 -90.82 101.69 -40.64
CA SER A 145 -89.61 101.59 -39.77
C SER A 145 -89.72 101.73 -38.24
N ASN A 146 -89.18 100.74 -37.49
CA ASN A 146 -87.99 100.92 -36.64
C ASN A 146 -87.40 99.57 -36.13
N PRO A 147 -86.07 99.47 -35.88
CA PRO A 147 -85.40 98.20 -35.56
C PRO A 147 -85.29 97.87 -34.06
N ARG A 148 -85.34 96.58 -33.72
CA ARG A 148 -84.75 96.02 -32.48
C ARG A 148 -83.32 95.52 -32.76
N ARG A 149 -82.44 95.58 -31.75
CA ARG A 149 -80.99 95.34 -31.92
C ARG A 149 -80.61 93.85 -31.86
N PRO A 150 -79.54 93.39 -32.55
CA PRO A 150 -79.03 92.02 -32.45
C PRO A 150 -78.23 91.70 -31.17
N SER A 151 -77.81 92.72 -30.42
CA SER A 151 -76.74 92.64 -29.39
C SER A 151 -76.95 91.60 -28.29
N ASP A 152 -78.20 91.29 -27.98
CA ASP A 152 -78.54 90.53 -26.77
C ASP A 152 -78.47 89.02 -27.06
N TYR A 153 -78.54 88.62 -28.33
CA TYR A 153 -78.31 87.23 -28.76
C TYR A 153 -76.83 86.85 -28.68
N GLU A 154 -75.92 87.72 -29.13
CA GLU A 154 -74.46 87.47 -29.09
C GLU A 154 -73.97 87.16 -27.66
N GLY A 155 -74.53 87.81 -26.65
CA GLY A 155 -74.14 87.67 -25.25
C GLY A 155 -74.57 86.39 -24.53
N ASP A 156 -75.56 85.65 -25.05
CA ASP A 156 -75.94 84.32 -24.57
C ASP A 156 -75.53 83.21 -25.54
N GLN A 157 -75.54 83.47 -26.85
CA GLN A 157 -74.98 82.58 -27.86
C GLN A 157 -73.51 82.27 -27.58
N THR A 158 -72.69 83.26 -27.25
CA THR A 158 -71.27 83.03 -26.85
C THR A 158 -71.13 82.14 -25.61
N LYS A 159 -72.05 82.20 -24.65
CA LYS A 159 -72.04 81.30 -23.47
C LYS A 159 -72.41 79.86 -23.83
N PHE A 160 -73.38 79.68 -24.72
CA PHE A 160 -73.73 78.35 -25.22
C PHE A 160 -72.65 77.79 -26.16
N GLU A 161 -71.98 78.63 -26.95
CA GLU A 161 -70.83 78.25 -27.76
C GLU A 161 -69.61 77.88 -26.89
N ASP A 162 -69.29 78.66 -25.85
CA ASP A 162 -68.21 78.30 -24.91
C ASP A 162 -68.55 77.05 -24.06
N LEU A 163 -69.81 76.86 -23.65
CA LEU A 163 -70.25 75.64 -22.97
C LEU A 163 -70.18 74.44 -23.92
N HIS A 164 -70.66 74.57 -25.16
CA HIS A 164 -70.56 73.51 -26.17
C HIS A 164 -69.09 73.18 -26.45
N ARG A 165 -68.23 74.19 -26.61
CA ARG A 165 -66.77 74.04 -26.78
C ARG A 165 -66.10 73.39 -25.57
N SER A 166 -66.57 73.65 -24.36
CA SER A 166 -66.10 72.96 -23.15
C SER A 166 -66.58 71.51 -23.09
N ILE A 167 -67.79 71.21 -23.57
CA ILE A 167 -68.29 69.83 -23.67
C ILE A 167 -67.51 69.07 -24.75
N THR A 168 -67.30 69.65 -25.94
CA THR A 168 -66.44 69.08 -26.99
C THR A 168 -65.02 68.86 -26.49
N ALA A 169 -64.44 69.79 -25.72
CA ALA A 169 -63.12 69.60 -25.12
C ALA A 169 -63.10 68.47 -24.06
N CYS A 170 -64.18 68.27 -23.31
CA CYS A 170 -64.34 67.12 -22.42
C CYS A 170 -64.50 65.81 -23.20
N ASP A 171 -65.28 65.80 -24.28
CA ASP A 171 -65.47 64.63 -25.16
C ASP A 171 -64.18 64.28 -25.91
N ASP A 172 -63.40 65.26 -26.36
CA ASP A 172 -62.06 65.06 -26.94
C ASP A 172 -61.09 64.43 -25.92
N ILE A 173 -61.16 64.86 -24.65
CA ILE A 173 -60.36 64.27 -23.56
C ILE A 173 -60.86 62.85 -23.23
N LEU A 174 -62.17 62.62 -23.19
CA LEU A 174 -62.75 61.30 -22.93
C LEU A 174 -62.46 60.32 -24.07
N SER A 175 -62.59 60.76 -25.32
CA SER A 175 -62.19 60.02 -26.54
C SER A 175 -60.70 59.69 -26.54
N SER A 176 -59.85 60.63 -26.09
CA SER A 176 -58.43 60.37 -25.88
C SER A 176 -58.18 59.33 -24.78
N VAL A 177 -58.88 59.41 -23.65
CA VAL A 177 -58.78 58.42 -22.56
C VAL A 177 -59.31 57.05 -23.00
N GLU A 178 -60.42 56.98 -23.72
CA GLU A 178 -60.97 55.75 -24.30
C GLU A 178 -60.02 55.13 -25.33
N THR A 179 -59.43 55.95 -26.20
CA THR A 179 -58.42 55.52 -27.17
C THR A 179 -57.19 54.94 -26.46
N ASN A 180 -56.68 55.61 -25.43
CA ASN A 180 -55.54 55.16 -24.64
C ASN A 180 -55.85 53.89 -23.82
N LEU A 181 -57.02 53.78 -23.21
CA LEU A 181 -57.44 52.57 -22.49
C LEU A 181 -57.69 51.40 -23.45
N THR A 182 -58.22 51.68 -24.64
CA THR A 182 -58.39 50.68 -25.70
C THR A 182 -57.05 50.22 -26.25
N SER A 183 -56.06 51.12 -26.46
CA SER A 183 -54.71 50.71 -26.84
C SER A 183 -54.05 49.90 -25.72
N PHE A 184 -54.09 50.35 -24.47
CA PHE A 184 -53.55 49.57 -23.33
C PHE A 184 -54.21 48.19 -23.18
N ARG A 185 -55.54 48.07 -23.42
CA ARG A 185 -56.24 46.77 -23.42
C ARG A 185 -55.75 45.87 -24.55
N ASN A 186 -55.57 46.43 -25.75
CA ASN A 186 -55.11 45.69 -26.92
C ASN A 186 -53.63 45.30 -26.79
N ASP A 187 -52.79 46.16 -26.21
CA ASP A 187 -51.39 45.89 -25.88
C ASP A 187 -51.27 44.80 -24.81
N LEU A 188 -52.10 44.85 -23.76
CA LEU A 188 -52.19 43.77 -22.76
C LEU A 188 -52.66 42.45 -23.37
N ALA A 189 -53.61 42.47 -24.31
CA ALA A 189 -54.03 41.29 -25.05
C ALA A 189 -52.91 40.73 -25.93
N SER A 190 -52.14 41.59 -26.62
CA SER A 190 -50.97 41.22 -27.42
C SER A 190 -49.87 40.61 -26.54
N VAL A 191 -49.53 41.27 -25.42
CA VAL A 191 -48.53 40.79 -24.46
C VAL A 191 -48.97 39.49 -23.77
N ALA A 192 -50.27 39.31 -23.48
CA ALA A 192 -50.79 38.05 -22.96
C ALA A 192 -50.66 36.91 -23.98
N ALA A 193 -51.03 37.16 -25.25
CA ALA A 193 -50.88 36.19 -26.33
C ALA A 193 -49.41 35.86 -26.62
N ASP A 194 -48.50 36.85 -26.55
CA ASP A 194 -47.06 36.64 -26.67
C ASP A 194 -46.51 35.84 -25.48
N ILE A 195 -46.97 36.09 -24.25
CA ILE A 195 -46.58 35.31 -23.06
C ILE A 195 -47.10 33.87 -23.16
N GLU A 196 -48.35 33.66 -23.59
CA GLU A 196 -48.90 32.32 -23.82
C GLU A 196 -48.12 31.58 -24.91
N SER A 197 -47.83 32.25 -26.04
CA SER A 197 -46.97 31.75 -27.11
C SER A 197 -45.57 31.37 -26.60
N LEU A 198 -44.95 32.20 -25.76
CA LEU A 198 -43.63 31.94 -25.17
C LEU A 198 -43.68 30.78 -24.16
N GLN A 199 -44.73 30.68 -23.34
CA GLN A 199 -44.96 29.57 -22.42
C GLN A 199 -45.19 28.25 -23.16
N ALA A 200 -46.06 28.23 -24.17
CA ALA A 200 -46.31 27.06 -25.02
C ALA A 200 -45.03 26.62 -25.76
N ARG A 201 -44.26 27.58 -26.30
CA ARG A 201 -42.96 27.34 -26.95
C ARG A 201 -41.92 26.81 -25.95
N SER A 202 -41.90 27.34 -24.72
CA SER A 202 -41.04 26.88 -23.62
C SER A 202 -41.38 25.44 -23.21
N ALA A 203 -42.66 25.13 -22.98
CA ALA A 203 -43.13 23.78 -22.67
C ALA A 203 -42.80 22.78 -23.80
N ALA A 204 -43.00 23.17 -25.06
CA ALA A 204 -42.64 22.36 -26.22
C ALA A 204 -41.13 22.13 -26.35
N LEU A 205 -40.30 23.15 -26.04
CA LEU A 205 -38.84 23.00 -26.00
C LEU A 205 -38.38 22.13 -24.83
N ASN A 206 -38.98 22.26 -23.64
CA ASN A 206 -38.64 21.46 -22.46
C ASN A 206 -39.01 19.98 -22.69
N LYS A 207 -40.17 19.69 -23.29
CA LYS A 207 -40.55 18.33 -23.70
C LYS A 207 -39.59 17.77 -24.76
N ARG A 208 -39.16 18.57 -25.74
CA ARG A 208 -38.12 18.16 -26.72
C ARG A 208 -36.75 17.90 -26.07
N LEU A 209 -36.43 18.63 -25.01
CA LEU A 209 -35.19 18.48 -24.25
C LEU A 209 -35.21 17.23 -23.37
N GLU A 210 -36.33 16.91 -22.72
CA GLU A 210 -36.45 15.69 -21.92
C GLU A 210 -36.45 14.44 -22.80
N ASN A 211 -37.23 14.42 -23.90
CA ASN A 211 -37.17 13.35 -24.90
C ASN A 211 -35.73 13.14 -25.44
N ARG A 212 -34.93 14.21 -25.55
CA ARG A 212 -33.51 14.10 -25.96
C ARG A 212 -32.65 13.49 -24.87
N LYS A 213 -32.81 13.87 -23.60
CA LYS A 213 -32.09 13.23 -22.48
C LYS A 213 -32.43 11.76 -22.34
N GLU A 214 -33.69 11.36 -22.52
CA GLU A 214 -34.09 9.95 -22.46
C GLU A 214 -33.40 9.13 -23.57
N VAL A 215 -33.37 9.66 -24.80
CA VAL A 215 -32.64 9.06 -25.92
C VAL A 215 -31.13 9.07 -25.70
N GLU A 216 -30.55 10.15 -25.18
CA GLU A 216 -29.12 10.25 -24.84
C GLU A 216 -28.73 9.22 -23.78
N LYS A 217 -29.53 9.09 -22.70
CA LYS A 217 -29.37 8.09 -21.64
C LYS A 217 -29.50 6.65 -22.13
N ALA A 218 -30.29 6.41 -23.19
CA ALA A 218 -30.39 5.11 -23.84
C ALA A 218 -29.24 4.82 -24.82
N LEU A 219 -28.69 5.85 -25.48
CA LEU A 219 -27.66 5.71 -26.50
C LEU A 219 -26.21 5.80 -25.97
N SER A 220 -25.91 6.61 -24.95
CA SER A 220 -24.55 6.74 -24.40
C SER A 220 -23.93 5.39 -24.02
N PRO A 221 -24.63 4.49 -23.28
CA PRO A 221 -24.07 3.19 -22.92
C PRO A 221 -23.78 2.30 -24.13
N LEU A 222 -24.58 2.41 -25.20
CA LEU A 222 -24.39 1.66 -26.45
C LEU A 222 -23.21 2.21 -27.27
N VAL A 223 -23.01 3.53 -27.27
CA VAL A 223 -21.89 4.19 -27.95
C VAL A 223 -20.57 3.99 -27.19
N GLU A 224 -20.56 4.05 -25.86
CA GLU A 224 -19.39 3.80 -25.00
C GLU A 224 -18.91 2.34 -25.02
N GLU A 225 -19.82 1.41 -25.29
CA GLU A 225 -19.53 -0.01 -25.53
C GLU A 225 -19.00 -0.27 -26.95
N LEU A 226 -19.62 0.36 -27.96
CA LEU A 226 -19.25 0.16 -29.37
C LEU A 226 -17.98 0.93 -29.78
N SER A 227 -17.61 1.98 -29.05
CA SER A 227 -16.41 2.78 -29.32
C SER A 227 -15.21 2.37 -28.45
N VAL A 228 -14.04 2.37 -29.07
CA VAL A 228 -12.74 2.27 -28.41
C VAL A 228 -11.99 3.56 -28.73
N SER A 229 -11.60 4.32 -27.70
CA SER A 229 -10.89 5.59 -27.92
C SER A 229 -9.56 5.35 -28.66
N PRO A 230 -9.25 6.13 -29.71
CA PRO A 230 -7.99 5.99 -30.46
C PRO A 230 -6.76 6.29 -29.60
N GLU A 231 -6.90 7.01 -28.47
CA GLU A 231 -5.83 7.15 -27.49
C GLU A 231 -5.44 5.83 -26.83
N ILE A 232 -6.41 4.94 -26.59
CA ILE A 232 -6.16 3.61 -26.01
C ILE A 232 -5.44 2.74 -27.04
N ILE A 233 -5.88 2.78 -28.30
CA ILE A 233 -5.28 2.01 -29.41
C ILE A 233 -3.84 2.48 -29.67
N THR A 234 -3.62 3.78 -29.79
CA THR A 234 -2.27 4.35 -30.02
C THR A 234 -1.35 4.09 -28.84
N LYS A 235 -1.79 4.34 -27.60
CA LYS A 235 -0.98 4.00 -26.40
C LYS A 235 -0.63 2.51 -26.40
N ILE A 236 -1.60 1.59 -26.44
CA ILE A 236 -1.32 0.13 -26.38
C ILE A 236 -0.40 -0.34 -27.52
N THR A 237 -0.48 0.27 -28.71
CA THR A 237 0.33 -0.13 -29.86
C THR A 237 1.76 0.43 -29.84
N THR A 238 1.95 1.72 -29.55
CA THR A 238 3.24 2.42 -29.70
C THR A 238 3.76 3.14 -28.45
N GLY A 239 2.93 3.29 -27.42
CA GLY A 239 3.28 3.99 -26.19
C GLY A 239 4.21 3.21 -25.25
N HIS A 240 4.76 3.92 -24.28
CA HIS A 240 5.59 3.37 -23.20
C HIS A 240 4.74 2.77 -22.08
N ILE A 241 5.30 1.81 -21.33
CA ILE A 241 4.59 1.09 -20.25
C ILE A 241 4.76 1.90 -18.95
N ASP A 242 3.88 2.89 -18.80
CA ASP A 242 3.83 3.81 -17.66
C ASP A 242 2.81 3.36 -16.60
N GLU A 243 2.72 4.06 -15.46
CA GLU A 243 1.72 3.79 -14.40
C GLU A 243 0.26 3.93 -14.86
N THR A 244 0.02 4.59 -15.99
CA THR A 244 -1.31 4.65 -16.63
C THR A 244 -1.64 3.38 -17.41
N TRP A 245 -0.64 2.60 -17.81
CA TRP A 245 -0.79 1.44 -18.69
C TRP A 245 -1.61 0.29 -18.07
N PRO A 246 -1.40 -0.14 -16.81
CA PRO A 246 -2.25 -1.15 -16.19
C PRO A 246 -3.73 -0.74 -16.18
N LYS A 247 -4.04 0.55 -15.98
CA LYS A 247 -5.41 1.07 -15.94
C LYS A 247 -6.07 0.98 -17.32
N LEU A 248 -5.34 1.33 -18.39
CA LEU A 248 -5.77 1.16 -19.78
C LEU A 248 -5.94 -0.32 -20.16
N LEU A 249 -5.14 -1.20 -19.56
CA LEU A 249 -5.21 -2.65 -19.77
C LEU A 249 -6.43 -3.29 -19.09
N THR A 250 -6.75 -2.89 -17.85
CA THR A 250 -8.01 -3.28 -17.17
C THR A 250 -9.23 -2.76 -17.94
N GLU A 251 -9.13 -1.59 -18.54
CA GLU A 251 -10.18 -0.98 -19.37
C GLU A 251 -10.41 -1.76 -20.69
N LEU A 252 -9.33 -2.21 -21.34
CA LEU A 252 -9.41 -3.11 -22.49
C LEU A 252 -9.97 -4.48 -22.11
N ASP A 253 -9.51 -5.07 -21.01
CA ASP A 253 -9.99 -6.36 -20.50
C ASP A 253 -11.51 -6.32 -20.24
N ARG A 254 -12.01 -5.25 -19.61
CA ARG A 254 -13.46 -5.07 -19.37
C ARG A 254 -14.25 -5.02 -20.68
N ARG A 255 -13.79 -4.28 -21.69
CA ARG A 255 -14.43 -4.24 -23.03
C ARG A 255 -14.39 -5.59 -23.72
N ALA A 256 -13.25 -6.29 -23.70
CA ALA A 256 -13.10 -7.61 -24.32
C ALA A 256 -14.03 -8.67 -23.69
N ILE A 257 -14.25 -8.61 -22.37
CA ILE A 257 -15.17 -9.51 -21.65
C ILE A 257 -16.63 -9.16 -21.94
N ALA A 258 -17.01 -7.88 -21.91
CA ALA A 258 -18.36 -7.43 -22.25
C ALA A 258 -18.75 -7.86 -23.67
N HIS A 259 -17.83 -7.68 -24.62
CA HIS A 259 -17.97 -8.10 -26.01
C HIS A 259 -18.11 -9.62 -26.15
N LYS A 260 -17.21 -10.42 -25.54
CA LYS A 260 -17.32 -11.89 -25.52
C LYS A 260 -18.63 -12.37 -24.91
N LYS A 261 -19.13 -11.72 -23.85
CA LYS A 261 -20.43 -12.06 -23.25
C LYS A 261 -21.58 -11.81 -24.23
N LYS A 262 -21.65 -10.60 -24.83
CA LYS A 262 -22.73 -10.24 -25.76
C LYS A 262 -22.68 -10.98 -27.09
N THR A 263 -21.52 -11.47 -27.51
CA THR A 263 -21.40 -12.34 -28.69
C THR A 263 -22.19 -13.65 -28.52
N ASN A 264 -22.35 -14.13 -27.28
CA ASN A 264 -23.17 -15.30 -26.94
C ASN A 264 -24.67 -14.97 -26.73
N GLU A 265 -25.05 -13.69 -26.65
CA GLU A 265 -26.44 -13.24 -26.52
C GLU A 265 -27.01 -12.96 -27.93
N THR A 266 -28.24 -13.42 -28.21
CA THR A 266 -28.74 -13.70 -29.58
C THR A 266 -29.07 -12.49 -30.47
N ARG A 267 -28.45 -11.32 -30.25
CA ARG A 267 -28.67 -10.07 -31.00
C ARG A 267 -27.35 -9.39 -31.37
N GLN A 268 -26.57 -10.04 -32.24
CA GLN A 268 -25.36 -9.43 -32.80
C GLN A 268 -25.72 -8.31 -33.79
N SER A 269 -25.28 -7.07 -33.51
CA SER A 269 -25.29 -5.99 -34.49
C SER A 269 -24.06 -6.10 -35.40
N LYS A 270 -24.17 -5.64 -36.67
CA LYS A 270 -23.04 -5.65 -37.62
C LYS A 270 -21.80 -4.96 -37.04
N ALA A 271 -21.98 -3.76 -36.47
CA ALA A 271 -20.89 -3.02 -35.85
C ALA A 271 -20.26 -3.73 -34.63
N THR A 272 -21.03 -4.57 -33.92
CA THR A 272 -20.49 -5.44 -32.85
C THR A 272 -19.61 -6.55 -33.45
N SER A 273 -20.00 -7.10 -34.60
CA SER A 273 -19.18 -8.05 -35.36
C SER A 273 -17.88 -7.40 -35.85
N ASP A 274 -17.94 -6.18 -36.37
CA ASP A 274 -16.78 -5.43 -36.89
C ASP A 274 -15.78 -5.06 -35.78
N LEU A 275 -16.27 -4.80 -34.56
CA LEU A 275 -15.44 -4.49 -33.39
C LEU A 275 -14.66 -5.72 -32.85
N ALA A 276 -15.16 -6.94 -33.06
CA ALA A 276 -14.57 -8.16 -32.51
C ALA A 276 -13.09 -8.38 -32.95
N PRO A 277 -12.75 -8.38 -34.26
CA PRO A 277 -11.37 -8.56 -34.69
C PRO A 277 -10.46 -7.37 -34.36
N LEU A 278 -11.00 -6.18 -34.09
CA LEU A 278 -10.22 -5.03 -33.64
C LEU A 278 -9.80 -5.23 -32.18
N LEU A 279 -10.73 -5.62 -31.31
CA LEU A 279 -10.43 -5.92 -29.90
C LEU A 279 -9.47 -7.10 -29.78
N GLU A 280 -9.66 -8.16 -30.57
CA GLU A 280 -8.76 -9.32 -30.54
C GLU A 280 -7.32 -8.95 -30.95
N LYS A 281 -7.15 -8.23 -32.07
CA LYS A 281 -5.82 -7.75 -32.51
C LYS A 281 -5.17 -6.83 -31.47
N LEU A 282 -5.95 -5.99 -30.78
CA LEU A 282 -5.44 -5.11 -29.73
C LEU A 282 -5.01 -5.89 -28.48
N VAL A 283 -5.73 -6.95 -28.10
CA VAL A 283 -5.33 -7.88 -27.03
C VAL A 283 -4.07 -8.65 -27.42
N GLN A 284 -3.98 -9.18 -28.64
CA GLN A 284 -2.78 -9.85 -29.16
C GLN A 284 -1.56 -8.92 -29.13
N LYS A 285 -1.71 -7.64 -29.55
CA LYS A 285 -0.62 -6.65 -29.49
C LYS A 285 -0.25 -6.25 -28.07
N ALA A 286 -1.23 -6.18 -27.15
CA ALA A 286 -0.94 -5.98 -25.72
C ALA A 286 -0.14 -7.16 -25.14
N VAL A 287 -0.51 -8.41 -25.46
CA VAL A 287 0.23 -9.63 -25.08
C VAL A 287 1.67 -9.61 -25.59
N GLU A 288 1.90 -9.25 -26.86
CA GLU A 288 3.23 -9.08 -27.44
C GLU A 288 4.07 -8.04 -26.68
N ARG A 289 3.51 -6.84 -26.43
CA ARG A 289 4.18 -5.74 -25.71
C ARG A 289 4.50 -6.12 -24.25
N ILE A 290 3.62 -6.86 -23.59
CA ILE A 290 3.80 -7.35 -22.21
C ILE A 290 4.87 -8.44 -22.15
N ARG A 291 4.86 -9.41 -23.06
CA ARG A 291 5.89 -10.44 -23.21
C ARG A 291 7.28 -9.79 -23.30
N ASP A 292 7.45 -8.85 -24.22
CA ASP A 292 8.75 -8.23 -24.49
C ASP A 292 9.24 -7.39 -23.30
N PHE A 293 8.34 -6.72 -22.58
CA PHE A 293 8.66 -6.04 -21.33
C PHE A 293 9.13 -7.00 -20.24
N ILE A 294 8.34 -8.04 -19.93
CA ILE A 294 8.69 -8.99 -18.84
C ILE A 294 9.98 -9.75 -19.19
N VAL A 295 10.16 -10.16 -20.45
CA VAL A 295 11.40 -10.78 -20.93
C VAL A 295 12.60 -9.83 -20.82
N ALA A 296 12.43 -8.53 -21.05
CA ALA A 296 13.49 -7.54 -20.81
C ALA A 296 13.83 -7.41 -19.31
N GLN A 297 12.83 -7.43 -18.41
CA GLN A 297 13.08 -7.42 -16.95
C GLN A 297 13.77 -8.72 -16.47
N ILE A 298 13.38 -9.89 -16.98
CA ILE A 298 14.04 -11.17 -16.69
C ILE A 298 15.51 -11.16 -17.19
N LYS A 299 15.78 -10.54 -18.35
CA LYS A 299 17.16 -10.34 -18.82
C LYS A 299 17.94 -9.38 -17.90
N ALA A 300 17.32 -8.33 -17.39
CA ALA A 300 17.96 -7.38 -16.48
C ALA A 300 18.40 -8.03 -15.14
N LEU A 301 17.65 -9.02 -14.63
CA LEU A 301 18.02 -9.82 -13.44
C LEU A 301 19.33 -10.62 -13.62
N ARG A 302 19.79 -10.84 -14.86
CA ARG A 302 21.06 -11.54 -15.16
C ARG A 302 22.28 -10.61 -15.16
N SER A 303 22.08 -9.30 -15.03
CA SER A 303 23.17 -8.32 -15.04
C SER A 303 24.01 -8.40 -13.76
N PRO A 304 25.36 -8.45 -13.85
CA PRO A 304 26.21 -8.53 -12.67
C PRO A 304 26.10 -7.28 -11.79
N ASN A 305 26.27 -7.46 -10.48
CA ASN A 305 26.26 -6.44 -9.42
C ASN A 305 24.91 -5.72 -9.16
N ILE A 306 23.81 -6.15 -9.79
CA ILE A 306 22.46 -5.68 -9.45
C ILE A 306 21.85 -6.51 -8.32
N ASN A 307 21.13 -5.86 -7.39
CA ASN A 307 20.27 -6.56 -6.43
C ASN A 307 18.93 -6.90 -7.12
N ALA A 308 18.63 -8.21 -7.25
CA ALA A 308 17.40 -8.69 -7.85
C ALA A 308 16.13 -8.08 -7.20
N GLN A 309 16.15 -7.87 -5.87
CA GLN A 309 15.02 -7.31 -5.12
C GLN A 309 14.63 -5.91 -5.58
N ILE A 310 15.59 -5.09 -6.03
CA ILE A 310 15.30 -3.73 -6.51
C ILE A 310 14.54 -3.79 -7.85
N ILE A 311 14.92 -4.71 -8.75
CA ILE A 311 14.18 -4.93 -10.01
C ILE A 311 12.81 -5.55 -9.70
N GLN A 312 12.73 -6.53 -8.80
CA GLN A 312 11.47 -7.14 -8.35
C GLN A 312 10.49 -6.08 -7.82
N GLN A 313 10.91 -5.20 -6.93
CA GLN A 313 10.07 -4.13 -6.38
C GLN A 313 9.67 -3.10 -7.43
N HIS A 314 10.63 -2.50 -8.15
CA HIS A 314 10.35 -1.37 -9.05
C HIS A 314 9.72 -1.77 -10.39
N ASN A 315 10.08 -2.93 -10.94
CA ASN A 315 9.76 -3.29 -12.33
C ASN A 315 8.81 -4.49 -12.47
N PHE A 316 8.76 -5.39 -11.47
CA PHE A 316 7.77 -6.48 -11.44
C PHE A 316 6.54 -6.13 -10.59
N LEU A 317 6.68 -5.91 -9.28
CA LEU A 317 5.54 -5.68 -8.37
C LEU A 317 4.69 -4.46 -8.78
N LYS A 318 5.33 -3.36 -9.19
CA LYS A 318 4.68 -2.16 -9.73
C LYS A 318 3.78 -2.44 -10.94
N PHE A 319 4.07 -3.49 -11.70
CA PHE A 319 3.40 -3.87 -12.94
C PHE A 319 2.78 -5.28 -12.89
N LYS A 320 2.45 -5.80 -11.69
CA LYS A 320 1.90 -7.16 -11.50
C LYS A 320 0.67 -7.47 -12.38
N GLU A 321 -0.19 -6.48 -12.60
CA GLU A 321 -1.41 -6.61 -13.41
C GLU A 321 -1.13 -7.02 -14.87
N LEU A 322 0.07 -6.74 -15.39
CA LEU A 322 0.48 -7.18 -16.72
C LEU A 322 0.57 -8.71 -16.80
N TYR A 323 1.05 -9.37 -15.73
CA TYR A 323 1.11 -10.83 -15.67
C TYR A 323 -0.28 -11.44 -15.48
N THR A 324 -1.13 -10.84 -14.66
CA THR A 324 -2.54 -11.26 -14.49
C THR A 324 -3.31 -11.17 -15.80
N PHE A 325 -3.13 -10.11 -16.58
CA PHE A 325 -3.71 -9.98 -17.92
C PHE A 325 -3.14 -11.04 -18.89
N LEU A 326 -1.82 -11.22 -18.92
CA LEU A 326 -1.16 -12.20 -19.79
C LEU A 326 -1.68 -13.62 -19.53
N HIS A 327 -1.74 -14.04 -18.26
CA HIS A 327 -2.22 -15.36 -17.85
C HIS A 327 -3.70 -15.59 -18.19
N LYS A 328 -4.51 -14.52 -18.18
CA LYS A 328 -5.95 -14.56 -18.49
C LYS A 328 -6.25 -14.70 -19.98
N HIS A 329 -5.44 -14.08 -20.85
CA HIS A 329 -5.64 -14.13 -22.31
C HIS A 329 -4.76 -15.17 -23.02
N HIS A 330 -3.63 -15.57 -22.45
CA HIS A 330 -2.70 -16.55 -23.03
C HIS A 330 -1.88 -17.28 -21.95
N SER A 331 -2.50 -18.20 -21.21
CA SER A 331 -1.89 -18.92 -20.08
C SER A 331 -0.54 -19.59 -20.40
N GLN A 332 -0.44 -20.32 -21.52
CA GLN A 332 0.81 -21.03 -21.91
C GLN A 332 2.04 -20.12 -21.94
N LEU A 333 1.94 -18.94 -22.56
CA LEU A 333 3.01 -17.94 -22.61
C LEU A 333 3.29 -17.32 -21.24
N ALA A 334 2.29 -17.22 -20.36
CA ALA A 334 2.49 -16.81 -18.97
C ALA A 334 3.27 -17.87 -18.16
N GLU A 335 2.97 -19.15 -18.37
CA GLU A 335 3.70 -20.29 -17.76
C GLU A 335 5.14 -20.38 -18.28
N GLU A 336 5.38 -20.21 -19.59
CA GLU A 336 6.72 -20.12 -20.18
C GLU A 336 7.54 -18.96 -19.61
N ILE A 337 6.94 -17.77 -19.45
CA ILE A 337 7.60 -16.61 -18.85
C ILE A 337 7.85 -16.83 -17.35
N ALA A 338 6.92 -17.46 -16.62
CA ALA A 338 7.12 -17.83 -15.22
C ALA A 338 8.28 -18.82 -15.07
N LEU A 339 8.37 -19.83 -15.94
CA LEU A 339 9.47 -20.79 -15.97
C LEU A 339 10.80 -20.12 -16.35
N ALA A 340 10.80 -19.16 -17.29
CA ALA A 340 11.98 -18.37 -17.64
C ALA A 340 12.46 -17.47 -16.47
N TYR A 341 11.55 -16.92 -15.68
CA TYR A 341 11.85 -16.23 -14.43
C TYR A 341 12.44 -17.21 -13.40
N MET A 342 11.76 -18.33 -13.12
CA MET A 342 12.19 -19.36 -12.16
C MET A 342 13.59 -19.89 -12.46
N ASN A 343 13.87 -20.22 -13.72
CA ASN A 343 15.21 -20.65 -14.17
C ASN A 343 16.27 -19.57 -13.97
N THR A 344 15.90 -18.30 -14.14
CA THR A 344 16.80 -17.16 -13.92
C THR A 344 17.11 -16.97 -12.43
N MET A 345 16.10 -17.09 -11.55
CA MET A 345 16.31 -16.99 -10.10
C MET A 345 17.02 -18.22 -9.51
N ARG A 346 16.72 -19.44 -9.99
CA ARG A 346 17.44 -20.69 -9.63
C ARG A 346 18.93 -20.53 -9.94
N TRP A 347 19.28 -20.00 -11.12
CA TRP A 347 20.67 -19.68 -11.47
C TRP A 347 21.27 -18.54 -10.64
N TYR A 348 20.52 -17.45 -10.39
CA TYR A 348 21.00 -16.29 -9.63
C TYR A 348 21.38 -16.66 -8.19
N TYR A 349 20.46 -17.29 -7.46
CA TYR A 349 20.70 -17.70 -6.07
C TYR A 349 21.79 -18.76 -5.98
N LEU A 350 21.75 -19.81 -6.81
CA LEU A 350 22.80 -20.83 -6.83
C LEU A 350 24.19 -20.21 -7.07
N THR A 351 24.35 -19.41 -8.11
CA THR A 351 25.64 -18.76 -8.43
C THR A 351 26.14 -17.88 -7.29
N GLN A 352 25.24 -17.13 -6.64
CA GLN A 352 25.59 -16.20 -5.56
C GLN A 352 25.89 -16.93 -4.25
N PHE A 353 25.16 -18.00 -3.91
CA PHE A 353 25.42 -18.79 -2.69
C PHE A 353 26.62 -19.72 -2.84
N THR A 354 26.86 -20.37 -3.99
CA THR A 354 28.12 -21.10 -4.25
C THR A 354 29.35 -20.18 -4.22
N ARG A 355 29.20 -18.88 -4.57
CA ARG A 355 30.27 -17.88 -4.35
C ARG A 355 30.43 -17.54 -2.87
N TYR A 356 29.33 -17.39 -2.13
CA TYR A 356 29.35 -17.01 -0.73
C TYR A 356 29.91 -18.13 0.18
N GLU A 357 29.53 -19.37 -0.06
CA GLU A 357 30.14 -20.58 0.54
C GLU A 357 31.67 -20.55 0.39
N LYS A 358 32.18 -20.30 -0.82
CA LYS A 358 33.62 -20.21 -1.12
C LYS A 358 34.32 -18.99 -0.50
N ALA A 359 33.57 -17.98 -0.07
CA ALA A 359 34.09 -16.87 0.73
C ALA A 359 34.15 -17.27 2.23
N LEU A 360 33.06 -17.83 2.78
CA LEU A 360 33.01 -18.31 4.16
C LEU A 360 34.03 -19.43 4.44
N GLY A 361 34.28 -20.32 3.47
CA GLY A 361 35.30 -21.38 3.54
C GLY A 361 36.76 -20.89 3.59
N LYS A 362 37.00 -19.58 3.50
CA LYS A 362 38.33 -18.96 3.73
C LYS A 362 38.51 -18.48 5.18
N ILE A 363 37.43 -18.37 5.94
CA ILE A 363 37.48 -17.99 7.36
C ILE A 363 38.25 -19.09 8.10
N LYS A 364 39.25 -18.68 8.89
CA LYS A 364 40.02 -19.63 9.69
C LYS A 364 39.17 -20.12 10.85
N LEU A 365 38.93 -21.42 10.91
CA LEU A 365 38.21 -22.03 12.02
C LEU A 365 39.16 -22.57 13.08
N HIS A 366 38.73 -22.46 14.33
CA HIS A 366 39.27 -23.21 15.44
C HIS A 366 39.04 -24.71 15.23
N VAL A 367 40.09 -25.51 15.38
CA VAL A 367 40.06 -26.97 15.19
C VAL A 367 40.09 -27.64 16.56
N LEU A 368 39.00 -28.33 16.89
CA LEU A 368 38.84 -29.12 18.12
C LEU A 368 38.79 -30.60 17.76
N ASP A 369 39.78 -31.35 18.23
CA ASP A 369 40.11 -32.71 17.81
C ASP A 369 39.56 -33.77 18.77
N LYS A 370 39.59 -35.04 18.36
CA LYS A 370 39.19 -36.23 19.14
C LYS A 370 39.94 -36.39 20.48
N ASN A 371 41.03 -35.65 20.64
CA ASN A 371 41.87 -35.57 21.82
C ASN A 371 41.43 -34.48 22.83
N ASP A 372 40.62 -33.50 22.41
CA ASP A 372 40.06 -32.43 23.25
C ASP A 372 38.84 -32.92 24.05
N THR A 373 39.04 -34.00 24.80
CA THR A 373 38.03 -34.60 25.68
C THR A 373 38.40 -34.39 27.15
N LEU A 374 37.44 -34.61 28.05
CA LEU A 374 37.59 -34.35 29.49
C LEU A 374 38.86 -34.98 30.10
N ASN A 375 39.27 -36.16 29.60
CA ASN A 375 40.44 -36.96 29.99
C ASN A 375 41.81 -36.44 29.49
N HIS A 376 41.95 -35.22 28.97
CA HIS A 376 43.26 -34.75 28.49
C HIS A 376 44.23 -34.47 29.66
N GLU A 377 45.17 -35.39 29.92
CA GLU A 377 46.33 -35.17 30.81
C GLU A 377 47.23 -34.05 30.30
N GLU A 378 47.70 -33.18 31.18
CA GLU A 378 48.47 -31.99 30.77
C GLU A 378 49.87 -32.32 30.20
N THR A 379 50.36 -33.53 30.48
CA THR A 379 51.64 -34.12 30.05
C THR A 379 51.87 -34.02 28.53
N THR A 380 50.80 -34.15 27.72
CA THR A 380 50.88 -34.13 26.25
C THR A 380 51.07 -32.75 25.64
N ARG A 381 50.95 -31.63 26.38
CA ARG A 381 51.23 -30.29 25.81
C ARG A 381 52.67 -30.16 25.30
N MET A 382 53.64 -30.75 26.00
CA MET A 382 55.05 -30.74 25.57
C MET A 382 55.29 -31.58 24.31
N ALA A 383 54.46 -32.60 24.05
CA ALA A 383 54.52 -33.41 22.83
C ALA A 383 53.74 -32.78 21.66
N SER A 384 52.60 -32.14 21.95
CA SER A 384 51.74 -31.47 20.96
C SER A 384 52.45 -30.32 20.26
N VAL A 385 53.29 -29.56 20.97
CA VAL A 385 54.13 -28.48 20.40
C VAL A 385 55.14 -28.99 19.35
N LEU A 386 55.48 -30.29 19.35
CA LEU A 386 56.33 -30.92 18.33
C LEU A 386 55.53 -31.42 17.10
N SER A 387 54.20 -31.42 17.15
CA SER A 387 53.33 -31.80 16.04
C SER A 387 52.93 -30.57 15.22
N ALA A 388 53.65 -30.34 14.12
CA ALA A 388 53.58 -29.10 13.36
C ALA A 388 52.28 -28.93 12.56
N ARG A 389 51.20 -28.41 13.19
CA ARG A 389 50.09 -27.73 12.48
C ARG A 389 49.09 -26.86 13.27
N VAL A 390 49.19 -26.74 14.60
CA VAL A 390 48.22 -25.93 15.38
C VAL A 390 48.48 -24.42 15.26
N THR A 391 48.01 -23.81 14.17
CA THR A 391 48.15 -22.36 13.91
C THR A 391 46.92 -21.58 14.37
N GLY A 392 46.82 -21.31 15.67
CA GLY A 392 45.77 -20.46 16.25
C GLY A 392 46.07 -20.01 17.68
N PRO A 393 45.37 -19.00 18.22
CA PRO A 393 45.43 -18.68 19.64
C PRO A 393 44.92 -19.86 20.49
N PRO A 394 45.45 -20.07 21.71
CA PRO A 394 44.94 -21.11 22.61
C PRO A 394 43.52 -20.77 23.05
N HIS A 395 42.55 -21.59 22.65
CA HIS A 395 41.16 -21.54 23.12
C HIS A 395 40.87 -22.59 24.20
N ASP A 396 39.87 -22.31 25.03
CA ASP A 396 39.27 -23.30 25.94
C ASP A 396 38.05 -23.93 25.26
N ALA A 397 38.12 -25.24 24.98
CA ALA A 397 37.08 -26.01 24.32
C ALA A 397 35.78 -26.11 25.14
N PHE A 398 35.88 -25.98 26.47
CA PHE A 398 34.79 -26.26 27.40
C PHE A 398 34.06 -25.01 27.89
N ASN A 399 34.55 -23.81 27.53
CA ASN A 399 34.02 -22.54 28.02
C ASN A 399 33.23 -21.80 26.92
N ILE A 400 31.98 -21.46 27.21
CA ILE A 400 31.12 -20.72 26.28
C ILE A 400 31.58 -19.26 26.07
N GLY A 401 32.13 -18.62 27.11
CA GLY A 401 32.66 -17.25 27.06
C GLY A 401 31.74 -16.27 26.32
N ARG A 402 32.30 -15.56 25.32
CA ARG A 402 31.57 -14.62 24.46
C ARG A 402 30.87 -15.27 23.26
N ARG A 403 30.94 -16.60 23.07
CA ARG A 403 30.31 -17.28 21.93
C ARG A 403 28.79 -17.09 21.96
N ILE A 404 28.21 -17.14 23.16
CA ILE A 404 26.77 -16.92 23.43
C ILE A 404 26.25 -15.55 22.92
N ASP A 405 27.11 -14.55 22.79
CA ASP A 405 26.73 -13.22 22.29
C ASP A 405 26.19 -13.30 20.85
N MET A 406 26.56 -14.32 20.06
CA MET A 406 26.06 -14.51 18.70
C MET A 406 24.59 -14.96 18.59
N ILE A 407 24.06 -15.59 19.65
CA ILE A 407 22.64 -15.95 19.79
C ILE A 407 21.85 -14.76 20.33
N LYS A 408 22.43 -14.04 21.31
CA LYS A 408 21.81 -12.84 21.92
C LYS A 408 21.75 -11.67 20.93
N ALA A 409 22.78 -11.49 20.10
CA ALA A 409 22.83 -10.47 19.05
C ALA A 409 22.09 -10.91 17.77
N SER A 410 20.82 -11.30 17.90
CA SER A 410 19.99 -11.75 16.77
C SER A 410 19.89 -10.72 15.63
N GLU A 411 19.98 -9.42 15.94
CA GLU A 411 19.84 -8.33 14.96
C GLU A 411 21.11 -8.07 14.12
N GLN A 412 22.25 -8.70 14.43
CA GLN A 412 23.47 -8.49 13.63
C GLN A 412 23.33 -9.13 12.24
N PRO A 413 23.54 -8.38 11.14
CA PRO A 413 23.41 -8.91 9.78
C PRO A 413 24.45 -9.99 9.49
N ALA A 414 24.17 -10.85 8.50
CA ALA A 414 25.09 -11.90 8.07
C ALA A 414 26.41 -11.33 7.51
N LEU A 415 27.53 -11.99 7.85
CA LEU A 415 28.88 -11.55 7.47
C LEU A 415 29.03 -11.41 5.95
N SER A 416 29.29 -10.19 5.49
CA SER A 416 29.43 -9.90 4.06
C SER A 416 30.53 -10.72 3.41
N ALA A 417 30.25 -11.30 2.23
CA ALA A 417 31.19 -12.13 1.47
C ALA A 417 32.53 -11.44 1.12
N PHE A 418 32.62 -10.12 1.24
CA PHE A 418 33.88 -9.37 1.11
C PHE A 418 34.66 -9.36 2.44
N LEU A 419 33.97 -9.07 3.55
CA LEU A 419 34.55 -9.11 4.90
C LEU A 419 35.05 -10.52 5.24
N ALA A 420 34.31 -11.57 4.85
CA ALA A 420 34.74 -12.97 4.98
C ALA A 420 36.02 -13.33 4.20
N GLU A 421 36.37 -12.57 3.16
CA GLU A 421 37.63 -12.75 2.39
C GLU A 421 38.79 -11.93 2.96
N GLU A 422 38.52 -10.82 3.65
CA GLU A 422 39.53 -9.98 4.29
C GLU A 422 39.85 -10.37 5.75
N ASP A 423 38.95 -11.11 6.41
CA ASP A 423 39.11 -11.51 7.80
C ASP A 423 40.29 -12.48 7.99
N LYS A 424 41.10 -12.20 9.01
CA LYS A 424 42.32 -12.92 9.36
C LYS A 424 42.26 -13.51 10.76
N ALA A 425 41.22 -13.17 11.54
CA ALA A 425 40.97 -13.75 12.85
C ALA A 425 40.61 -15.23 12.73
N THR A 426 40.76 -15.96 13.83
CA THR A 426 40.26 -17.33 13.96
C THR A 426 38.90 -17.28 14.64
N HIS A 427 37.93 -18.01 14.10
CA HIS A 427 36.54 -18.04 14.53
C HIS A 427 36.08 -19.45 14.88
N TYR A 428 34.94 -19.57 15.54
CA TYR A 428 34.28 -20.85 15.79
C TYR A 428 33.27 -21.17 14.67
N LEU A 429 32.85 -22.44 14.58
CA LEU A 429 32.06 -22.96 13.46
C LEU A 429 30.65 -22.33 13.33
N GLU A 430 30.11 -21.77 14.41
CA GLU A 430 28.86 -21.02 14.40
C GLU A 430 28.92 -19.73 13.56
N VAL A 431 30.11 -19.16 13.28
CA VAL A 431 30.25 -17.91 12.51
C VAL A 431 29.90 -18.10 11.03
N PRO A 432 30.51 -19.02 10.27
CA PRO A 432 30.06 -19.32 8.91
C PRO A 432 28.65 -19.93 8.89
N PHE A 433 28.29 -20.77 9.87
CA PHE A 433 26.96 -21.36 9.94
C PHE A 433 25.85 -20.31 10.09
N ARG A 434 25.96 -19.39 11.06
CA ARG A 434 25.02 -18.27 11.26
C ARG A 434 24.94 -17.42 10.00
N SER A 435 26.10 -17.06 9.45
CA SER A 435 26.20 -16.11 8.33
C SER A 435 25.62 -16.68 7.02
N PHE A 436 25.81 -17.97 6.74
CA PHE A 436 25.19 -18.60 5.57
C PHE A 436 23.68 -18.74 5.73
N ASN A 437 23.23 -19.32 6.85
CA ASN A 437 21.82 -19.65 7.06
C ASN A 437 20.92 -18.41 7.21
N LEU A 438 21.38 -17.37 7.92
CA LEU A 438 20.65 -16.10 8.02
C LEU A 438 20.47 -15.46 6.64
N ALA A 439 21.55 -15.35 5.86
CA ALA A 439 21.49 -14.81 4.49
C ALA A 439 20.57 -15.64 3.57
N LEU A 440 20.59 -16.96 3.70
CA LEU A 440 19.72 -17.88 2.96
C LEU A 440 18.25 -17.62 3.30
N ILE A 441 17.92 -17.54 4.59
CA ILE A 441 16.54 -17.34 5.08
C ILE A 441 16.00 -15.96 4.73
N ASP A 442 16.81 -14.90 4.81
CA ASP A 442 16.42 -13.56 4.37
C ASP A 442 16.07 -13.51 2.89
N ASN A 443 16.90 -14.13 2.03
CA ASN A 443 16.65 -14.18 0.59
C ASN A 443 15.47 -15.11 0.24
N ALA A 444 15.34 -16.24 0.93
CA ALA A 444 14.22 -17.17 0.78
C ALA A 444 12.88 -16.52 1.17
N ALA A 445 12.81 -15.83 2.31
CA ALA A 445 11.62 -15.12 2.75
C ALA A 445 11.24 -13.99 1.77
N ALA A 446 12.22 -13.20 1.33
CA ALA A 446 11.99 -12.13 0.34
C ALA A 446 11.45 -12.68 -1.00
N GLU A 447 12.05 -13.75 -1.54
CA GLU A 447 11.57 -14.35 -2.80
C GLU A 447 10.19 -14.98 -2.63
N TYR A 448 9.92 -15.71 -1.55
CA TYR A 448 8.60 -16.28 -1.31
C TYR A 448 7.51 -15.19 -1.22
N THR A 449 7.79 -14.09 -0.51
CA THR A 449 6.89 -12.92 -0.47
C THR A 449 6.72 -12.27 -1.84
N PHE A 450 7.79 -12.14 -2.63
CA PHE A 450 7.70 -11.66 -4.02
C PHE A 450 6.81 -12.57 -4.88
N LEU A 451 7.07 -13.87 -4.89
CA LEU A 451 6.32 -14.86 -5.67
C LEU A 451 4.83 -14.85 -5.30
N ALA A 452 4.53 -14.83 -3.98
CA ALA A 452 3.17 -14.74 -3.46
C ALA A 452 2.45 -13.45 -3.86
N THR A 453 3.18 -12.33 -4.02
CA THR A 453 2.59 -11.02 -4.35
C THR A 453 2.47 -10.77 -5.86
N TYR A 454 3.37 -11.33 -6.68
CA TYR A 454 3.40 -11.13 -8.13
C TYR A 454 2.58 -12.17 -8.90
N PHE A 455 2.63 -13.45 -8.52
CA PHE A 455 1.94 -14.52 -9.24
C PHE A 455 0.49 -14.76 -8.75
N SER A 456 0.10 -14.23 -7.59
CA SER A 456 -1.29 -14.25 -7.11
C SER A 456 -2.09 -13.07 -7.71
N PRO A 457 -3.34 -13.26 -8.18
CA PRO A 457 -4.19 -14.46 -8.06
C PRO A 457 -4.06 -15.46 -9.23
N SER A 458 -3.16 -15.22 -10.19
CA SER A 458 -3.04 -16.02 -11.42
C SER A 458 -2.67 -17.50 -11.15
N LEU A 459 -1.78 -17.74 -10.19
CA LEU A 459 -1.35 -19.06 -9.73
C LEU A 459 -1.83 -19.32 -8.31
N SER A 460 -2.14 -20.58 -7.99
CA SER A 460 -2.50 -20.98 -6.63
C SER A 460 -1.29 -20.94 -5.68
N PHE A 461 -1.52 -20.73 -4.38
CA PHE A 461 -0.46 -20.78 -3.36
C PHE A 461 0.29 -22.13 -3.33
N SER A 462 -0.36 -23.24 -3.73
CA SER A 462 0.29 -24.55 -3.88
C SER A 462 1.30 -24.56 -5.05
N GLN A 463 0.93 -24.00 -6.22
CA GLN A 463 1.87 -23.83 -7.34
C GLN A 463 3.00 -22.86 -6.98
N ILE A 464 2.68 -21.75 -6.30
CA ILE A 464 3.69 -20.78 -5.84
C ILE A 464 4.71 -21.44 -4.91
N SER A 465 4.26 -22.30 -4.00
CA SER A 465 5.15 -23.07 -3.10
C SER A 465 6.02 -24.07 -3.86
N LYS A 466 5.48 -24.76 -4.87
CA LYS A 466 6.26 -25.65 -5.75
C LYS A 466 7.30 -24.87 -6.57
N ASN A 467 6.93 -23.71 -7.10
CA ASN A 467 7.80 -22.84 -7.88
C ASN A 467 8.94 -22.26 -7.03
N PHE A 468 8.64 -21.88 -5.78
CA PHE A 468 9.64 -21.49 -4.79
C PHE A 468 10.63 -22.63 -4.50
N ASN A 469 10.14 -23.84 -4.23
CA ASN A 469 11.01 -25.00 -3.99
C ASN A 469 11.91 -25.28 -5.20
N TYR A 470 11.37 -25.22 -6.43
CA TYR A 470 12.16 -25.36 -7.65
C TYR A 470 13.26 -24.28 -7.80
N ILE A 471 13.08 -23.08 -7.26
CA ILE A 471 14.13 -22.04 -7.26
C ILE A 471 15.20 -22.35 -6.22
N PHE A 472 14.82 -22.69 -4.99
CA PHE A 472 15.75 -22.78 -3.85
C PHE A 472 16.36 -24.15 -3.58
N GLU A 473 15.78 -25.25 -4.06
CA GLU A 473 16.24 -26.63 -3.85
C GLU A 473 17.78 -26.80 -4.03
N PRO A 474 18.43 -26.37 -5.13
CA PRO A 474 19.89 -26.46 -5.27
C PRO A 474 20.68 -25.61 -4.27
N THR A 475 20.07 -24.52 -3.80
CA THR A 475 20.68 -23.61 -2.80
C THR A 475 20.56 -24.20 -1.39
N PHE A 476 19.45 -24.88 -1.11
CA PHE A 476 19.23 -25.67 0.11
C PHE A 476 20.18 -26.87 0.17
N GLU A 477 20.44 -27.55 -0.95
CA GLU A 477 21.47 -28.61 -1.04
C GLU A 477 22.88 -28.08 -0.69
N HIS A 478 23.25 -26.88 -1.16
CA HIS A 478 24.52 -26.25 -0.79
C HIS A 478 24.56 -25.88 0.71
N GLY A 479 23.47 -25.33 1.26
CA GLY A 479 23.38 -25.01 2.70
C GLY A 479 23.49 -26.23 3.62
N GLN A 480 22.87 -27.35 3.23
CA GLN A 480 23.02 -28.63 3.91
C GLN A 480 24.46 -29.19 3.77
N THR A 481 25.08 -29.04 2.59
CA THR A 481 26.45 -29.50 2.32
C THR A 481 27.49 -28.72 3.13
N LEU A 482 27.37 -27.39 3.19
CA LEU A 482 28.20 -26.55 4.05
C LEU A 482 28.00 -26.91 5.53
N SER A 483 26.75 -26.99 5.98
CA SER A 483 26.42 -27.35 7.37
C SER A 483 27.00 -28.72 7.74
N LYS A 484 26.92 -29.70 6.83
CA LYS A 484 27.49 -31.04 7.02
C LYS A 484 29.01 -31.00 7.10
N THR A 485 29.67 -30.20 6.27
CA THR A 485 31.13 -30.05 6.23
C THR A 485 31.68 -29.38 7.49
N LEU A 486 30.98 -28.39 8.04
CA LEU A 486 31.35 -27.73 9.30
C LEU A 486 31.20 -28.67 10.53
N VAL A 487 30.34 -29.67 10.43
CA VAL A 487 29.85 -30.49 11.57
C VAL A 487 30.38 -31.93 11.53
N SER A 488 30.86 -32.43 10.39
CA SER A 488 31.29 -33.84 10.23
C SER A 488 32.57 -34.22 10.98
N GLU A 489 33.50 -33.29 11.15
CA GLU A 489 34.82 -33.56 11.75
C GLU A 489 35.02 -32.92 13.13
N THR A 490 34.25 -31.88 13.47
CA THR A 490 34.38 -31.14 14.75
C THR A 490 34.03 -31.98 15.99
N TYR A 491 34.79 -31.82 17.07
CA TYR A 491 34.45 -32.32 18.41
C TYR A 491 33.96 -31.20 19.35
N ASP A 492 33.67 -30.01 18.80
CA ASP A 492 33.14 -28.86 19.53
C ASP A 492 31.66 -29.05 19.92
N ALA A 493 31.44 -29.65 21.09
CA ALA A 493 30.10 -29.89 21.63
C ALA A 493 29.28 -28.59 21.77
N LEU A 494 29.92 -27.50 22.22
CA LEU A 494 29.27 -26.19 22.37
C LEU A 494 28.99 -25.54 21.02
N GLY A 495 29.89 -25.64 20.04
CA GLY A 495 29.69 -25.10 18.69
C GLY A 495 28.55 -25.80 17.93
N VAL A 496 28.41 -27.12 18.05
CA VAL A 496 27.25 -27.83 17.49
C VAL A 496 25.95 -27.42 18.20
N MET A 497 25.99 -27.23 19.53
CA MET A 497 24.85 -26.73 20.31
C MET A 497 24.44 -25.30 19.93
N MET A 498 25.41 -24.40 19.72
CA MET A 498 25.21 -23.05 19.19
C MET A 498 24.47 -23.09 17.84
N CYS A 499 24.89 -23.97 16.92
CA CYS A 499 24.24 -24.14 15.62
C CYS A 499 22.79 -24.66 15.74
N ILE A 500 22.49 -25.53 16.71
CA ILE A 500 21.12 -25.98 16.99
C ILE A 500 20.24 -24.80 17.44
N ARG A 501 20.69 -23.99 18.40
CA ARG A 501 19.95 -22.81 18.88
C ARG A 501 19.76 -21.76 17.79
N LEU A 502 20.77 -21.52 16.96
CA LEU A 502 20.64 -20.66 15.78
C LEU A 502 19.58 -21.21 14.80
N ASN A 503 19.57 -22.52 14.53
CA ASN A 503 18.58 -23.14 13.65
C ASN A 503 17.15 -23.10 14.24
N GLN A 504 16.99 -23.06 15.56
CA GLN A 504 15.70 -22.83 16.23
C GLN A 504 15.26 -21.36 16.14
N GLN A 505 16.15 -20.39 16.34
CA GLN A 505 15.86 -18.97 16.11
C GLN A 505 15.40 -18.73 14.65
N PHE A 506 16.08 -19.37 13.69
CA PHE A 506 15.71 -19.38 12.28
C PHE A 506 14.33 -19.99 12.01
N ALA A 507 13.95 -21.06 12.71
CA ALA A 507 12.60 -21.63 12.64
C ALA A 507 11.52 -20.63 13.11
N PHE A 508 11.74 -20.00 14.27
CA PHE A 508 10.82 -19.02 14.85
C PHE A 508 10.68 -17.76 13.98
N GLU A 509 11.78 -17.28 13.39
CA GLU A 509 11.80 -16.22 12.39
C GLU A 509 10.93 -16.56 11.17
N LEU A 510 11.05 -17.76 10.61
CA LEU A 510 10.25 -18.21 9.46
C LEU A 510 8.75 -18.31 9.78
N GLN A 511 8.41 -18.79 10.98
CA GLN A 511 7.02 -18.80 11.48
C GLN A 511 6.49 -17.37 11.65
N ARG A 512 7.27 -16.46 12.25
CA ARG A 512 6.94 -15.02 12.40
C ARG A 512 6.72 -14.34 11.04
N ARG A 513 7.55 -14.66 10.05
CA ARG A 513 7.45 -14.17 8.65
C ARG A 513 6.37 -14.90 7.83
N ARG A 514 5.78 -15.99 8.35
CA ARG A 514 4.78 -16.86 7.69
C ARG A 514 5.25 -17.48 6.37
N VAL A 515 6.48 -18.02 6.34
CA VAL A 515 7.10 -18.63 5.16
C VAL A 515 7.31 -20.15 5.35
N PRO A 516 6.25 -20.98 5.26
CA PRO A 516 6.33 -22.41 5.57
C PRO A 516 7.14 -23.23 4.55
N ALA A 517 7.44 -22.66 3.38
CA ALA A 517 8.17 -23.37 2.33
C ALA A 517 9.66 -23.64 2.68
N VAL A 518 10.19 -23.00 3.73
CA VAL A 518 11.58 -23.18 4.19
C VAL A 518 11.68 -24.16 5.38
N ASP A 519 10.56 -24.52 6.02
CA ASP A 519 10.54 -25.39 7.20
C ASP A 519 11.19 -26.77 6.94
N GLY A 520 11.08 -27.28 5.71
CA GLY A 520 11.76 -28.51 5.29
C GLY A 520 13.29 -28.41 5.33
N TYR A 521 13.87 -27.25 5.01
CA TYR A 521 15.31 -27.01 5.10
C TYR A 521 15.77 -26.94 6.56
N VAL A 522 15.04 -26.23 7.41
CA VAL A 522 15.32 -26.11 8.85
C VAL A 522 15.27 -27.49 9.52
N ASN A 523 14.26 -28.30 9.19
CA ASN A 523 14.13 -29.66 9.72
C ASN A 523 15.22 -30.60 9.22
N ALA A 524 15.63 -30.52 7.94
CA ALA A 524 16.78 -31.28 7.44
C ALA A 524 18.09 -30.91 8.18
N THR A 525 18.29 -29.63 8.48
CA THR A 525 19.43 -29.15 9.27
C THR A 525 19.37 -29.64 10.73
N ASN A 526 18.19 -29.70 11.35
CA ASN A 526 18.02 -30.32 12.68
C ASN A 526 18.39 -31.82 12.66
N MET A 527 17.96 -32.57 11.64
CA MET A 527 18.28 -33.99 11.47
C MET A 527 19.77 -34.27 11.20
N LEU A 528 20.55 -33.25 10.83
CA LEU A 528 22.00 -33.31 10.70
C LEU A 528 22.72 -32.97 12.02
N LEU A 529 22.27 -31.93 12.72
CA LEU A 529 22.94 -31.41 13.92
C LEU A 529 22.75 -32.30 15.15
N TRP A 530 21.51 -32.74 15.44
CA TRP A 530 21.21 -33.51 16.65
C TRP A 530 21.97 -34.84 16.74
N PRO A 531 22.04 -35.69 15.68
CA PRO A 531 22.83 -36.92 15.74
C PRO A 531 24.34 -36.67 15.90
N ARG A 532 24.87 -35.55 15.40
CA ARG A 532 26.29 -35.21 15.65
C ARG A 532 26.53 -34.84 17.11
N LEU A 533 25.65 -34.03 17.71
CA LEU A 533 25.78 -33.66 19.12
C LEU A 533 25.81 -34.92 20.00
N GLN A 534 24.91 -35.87 19.73
CA GLN A 534 24.87 -37.19 20.39
C GLN A 534 26.24 -37.90 20.33
N VAL A 535 26.84 -38.01 19.14
CA VAL A 535 28.16 -38.65 18.93
C VAL A 535 29.29 -37.95 19.68
N ILE A 536 29.26 -36.62 19.80
CA ILE A 536 30.27 -35.85 20.55
C ILE A 536 30.10 -36.08 22.06
N ILE A 537 28.87 -36.05 22.59
CA ILE A 537 28.63 -36.35 24.01
C ILE A 537 29.00 -37.81 24.33
N ASP A 538 28.62 -38.77 23.48
CA ASP A 538 28.96 -40.18 23.66
C ASP A 538 30.49 -40.40 23.69
N ARG A 539 31.25 -39.60 22.91
CA ARG A 539 32.72 -39.57 22.97
C ARG A 539 33.27 -38.94 24.26
N HIS A 540 32.60 -37.95 24.85
CA HIS A 540 32.96 -37.43 26.18
C HIS A 540 32.66 -38.45 27.29
N CYS A 541 31.49 -39.10 27.25
CA CYS A 541 31.12 -40.19 28.15
C CYS A 541 32.15 -41.33 28.11
N GLU A 542 32.49 -41.83 26.92
CA GLU A 542 33.52 -42.87 26.74
C GLU A 542 34.90 -42.42 27.23
N SER A 543 35.26 -41.15 27.04
CA SER A 543 36.52 -40.59 27.57
C SER A 543 36.58 -40.60 29.10
N VAL A 544 35.47 -40.28 29.78
CA VAL A 544 35.34 -40.36 31.24
C VAL A 544 35.30 -41.81 31.72
N ARG A 545 34.65 -42.73 30.99
CA ARG A 545 34.65 -44.18 31.27
C ARG A 545 36.04 -44.79 31.16
N GLN A 546 36.85 -44.36 30.18
CA GLN A 546 38.25 -44.78 30.01
C GLN A 546 39.14 -44.26 31.15
N LEU A 547 38.95 -43.02 31.62
CA LEU A 547 39.63 -42.51 32.81
C LEU A 547 39.18 -43.23 34.10
N THR A 548 37.89 -43.56 34.19
CA THR A 548 37.34 -44.35 35.28
C THR A 548 37.96 -45.74 35.31
N SER A 549 38.11 -46.41 34.17
CA SER A 549 38.66 -47.77 34.10
C SER A 549 40.17 -47.81 34.35
N SER A 550 40.94 -46.78 33.95
CA SER A 550 42.37 -46.66 34.25
C SER A 550 42.68 -46.28 35.70
N THR A 551 41.78 -45.55 36.37
CA THR A 551 41.93 -45.18 37.79
C THR A 551 41.92 -46.44 38.68
N PRO A 552 42.95 -46.70 39.51
CA PRO A 552 43.05 -47.94 40.27
C PRO A 552 41.92 -48.06 41.31
N ALA A 553 41.19 -49.18 41.30
CA ALA A 553 40.01 -49.40 42.16
C ALA A 553 40.34 -49.64 43.66
N LYS A 554 41.61 -49.59 44.04
CA LYS A 554 42.12 -49.61 45.41
C LYS A 554 43.36 -48.72 45.47
N ALA A 555 43.66 -48.14 46.63
CA ALA A 555 44.86 -47.35 46.87
C ALA A 555 46.14 -48.21 46.79
N SER A 556 46.64 -48.45 45.57
CA SER A 556 47.85 -49.22 45.26
C SER A 556 49.15 -48.44 45.41
N LYS A 557 49.05 -47.09 45.45
CA LYS A 557 50.16 -46.17 45.71
C LYS A 557 50.62 -46.32 47.17
N SER A 558 51.90 -46.09 47.45
CA SER A 558 52.42 -46.13 48.81
C SER A 558 51.78 -45.06 49.71
N ALA A 559 51.79 -45.24 51.04
CA ALA A 559 51.21 -44.27 51.97
C ALA A 559 51.82 -42.85 51.81
N ALA A 560 53.12 -42.78 51.47
CA ALA A 560 53.82 -41.52 51.19
C ALA A 560 53.39 -40.85 49.86
N GLU A 561 52.77 -41.58 48.94
CA GLU A 561 52.16 -41.05 47.72
C GLU A 561 50.66 -40.73 47.91
N GLN A 562 49.93 -41.53 48.69
CA GLN A 562 48.54 -41.24 49.09
C GLN A 562 48.45 -39.91 49.86
N ALA A 563 49.47 -39.60 50.69
CA ALA A 563 49.62 -38.30 51.34
C ALA A 563 49.71 -37.14 50.33
N LYS A 564 50.41 -37.34 49.19
CA LYS A 564 50.63 -36.31 48.15
C LYS A 564 49.43 -36.05 47.24
N VAL A 565 48.45 -36.97 47.18
CA VAL A 565 47.21 -36.71 46.42
C VAL A 565 46.41 -35.63 47.16
N SER A 566 46.12 -34.51 46.48
CA SER A 566 45.37 -33.40 47.07
C SER A 566 43.87 -33.70 47.15
N ALA A 567 43.18 -33.09 48.12
CA ALA A 567 41.71 -33.06 48.20
C ALA A 567 41.10 -31.88 47.42
N ALA A 568 41.90 -31.15 46.63
CA ALA A 568 41.43 -30.12 45.72
C ALA A 568 40.55 -30.72 44.58
N PRO A 569 39.69 -29.91 43.94
CA PRO A 569 38.87 -30.36 42.82
C PRO A 569 39.71 -30.92 41.66
N HIS A 570 39.19 -31.95 40.99
CA HIS A 570 39.87 -32.57 39.85
C HIS A 570 39.70 -31.73 38.56
N GLN A 571 40.69 -31.76 37.65
CA GLN A 571 40.64 -30.98 36.41
C GLN A 571 39.43 -31.35 35.52
N VAL A 572 39.00 -32.61 35.58
CA VAL A 572 37.78 -33.12 34.92
C VAL A 572 36.53 -32.42 35.45
N THR A 573 36.45 -32.19 36.76
CA THR A 573 35.33 -31.50 37.43
C THR A 573 35.18 -30.08 36.95
N GLN A 574 36.29 -29.34 36.80
CA GLN A 574 36.29 -27.99 36.25
C GLN A 574 35.79 -28.00 34.80
N ARG A 575 36.37 -28.85 33.93
CA ARG A 575 35.96 -28.95 32.51
C ARG A 575 34.50 -29.39 32.34
N PHE A 576 34.04 -30.33 33.16
CA PHE A 576 32.65 -30.76 33.19
C PHE A 576 31.72 -29.63 33.66
N GLY A 577 32.09 -28.90 34.72
CA GLY A 577 31.32 -27.73 35.18
C GLY A 577 31.22 -26.65 34.11
N GLN A 578 32.32 -26.32 33.42
CA GLN A 578 32.33 -25.35 32.32
C GLN A 578 31.45 -25.82 31.13
N LEU A 579 31.57 -27.10 30.75
CA LEU A 579 30.78 -27.68 29.66
C LEU A 579 29.28 -27.70 30.01
N LEU A 580 28.95 -28.09 31.24
CA LEU A 580 27.59 -28.08 31.78
C LEU A 580 27.03 -26.66 31.81
N HIS A 581 27.78 -25.68 32.33
CA HIS A 581 27.41 -24.25 32.29
C HIS A 581 27.09 -23.79 30.87
N GLY A 582 27.91 -24.16 29.89
CA GLY A 582 27.67 -23.86 28.48
C GLY A 582 26.35 -24.47 27.97
N PHE A 583 26.08 -25.74 28.25
CA PHE A 583 24.82 -26.37 27.85
C PHE A 583 23.58 -25.81 28.55
N LEU A 584 23.67 -25.51 29.85
CA LEU A 584 22.59 -24.92 30.64
C LEU A 584 22.31 -23.48 30.20
N SER A 585 23.34 -22.66 30.04
CA SER A 585 23.26 -21.29 29.51
C SER A 585 22.64 -21.23 28.11
N LEU A 586 22.89 -22.25 27.29
CA LEU A 586 22.29 -22.38 25.96
C LEU A 586 20.87 -22.97 25.99
N SER A 587 20.37 -23.49 27.12
CA SER A 587 19.08 -24.19 27.20
C SER A 587 18.06 -23.49 28.10
N ALA A 588 18.30 -22.23 28.50
CA ALA A 588 17.36 -21.42 29.27
C ALA A 588 16.00 -21.22 28.54
N ASP A 589 16.04 -21.02 27.22
CA ASP A 589 14.85 -20.82 26.36
C ASP A 589 14.37 -22.12 25.68
N ALA A 590 14.78 -23.29 26.17
CA ALA A 590 14.55 -24.59 25.51
C ALA A 590 13.19 -25.21 25.83
N GLY A 591 12.72 -26.12 24.96
CA GLY A 591 11.58 -26.98 25.23
C GLY A 591 11.95 -28.23 26.04
N ASP A 592 11.00 -28.76 26.81
CA ASP A 592 11.19 -29.90 27.71
C ASP A 592 11.58 -31.22 27.00
N ASP A 593 11.21 -31.40 25.73
CA ASP A 593 11.37 -32.66 24.99
C ASP A 593 12.76 -32.86 24.34
N GLU A 594 13.77 -32.06 24.68
CA GLU A 594 15.06 -32.09 23.98
C GLU A 594 16.03 -33.20 24.46
N PRO A 595 16.74 -33.89 23.54
CA PRO A 595 17.67 -34.98 23.89
C PRO A 595 18.94 -34.51 24.61
N VAL A 596 19.09 -33.21 24.86
CA VAL A 596 20.14 -32.59 25.67
C VAL A 596 20.07 -33.12 27.11
N ALA A 597 18.89 -33.11 27.73
CA ALA A 597 18.73 -33.47 29.14
C ALA A 597 19.23 -34.90 29.42
N THR A 598 18.74 -35.88 28.66
CA THR A 598 19.19 -37.28 28.71
C THR A 598 20.69 -37.43 28.43
N SER A 599 21.27 -36.58 27.57
CA SER A 599 22.70 -36.63 27.25
C SER A 599 23.58 -36.02 28.35
N LEU A 600 23.15 -34.93 28.99
CA LEU A 600 23.80 -34.37 30.16
C LEU A 600 23.68 -35.28 31.38
N GLN A 601 22.53 -35.93 31.59
CA GLN A 601 22.34 -36.89 32.69
C GLN A 601 23.29 -38.09 32.57
N ARG A 602 23.48 -38.63 31.35
CA ARG A 602 24.46 -39.70 31.09
C ARG A 602 25.89 -39.25 31.40
N LEU A 603 26.30 -38.08 30.91
CA LEU A 603 27.63 -37.53 31.17
C LEU A 603 27.86 -37.22 32.66
N ARG A 604 26.85 -36.68 33.35
CA ARG A 604 26.84 -36.45 34.81
C ARG A 604 27.08 -37.74 35.58
N THR A 605 26.34 -38.80 35.23
CA THR A 605 26.45 -40.13 35.88
C THR A 605 27.85 -40.72 35.71
N ASP A 606 28.44 -40.59 34.52
CA ASP A 606 29.81 -41.07 34.26
C ASP A 606 30.87 -40.26 35.04
N VAL A 607 30.70 -38.94 35.18
CA VAL A 607 31.60 -38.07 35.97
C VAL A 607 31.46 -38.33 37.47
N GLU A 608 30.26 -38.59 37.98
CA GLU A 608 30.03 -39.01 39.37
C GLU A 608 30.64 -40.39 39.66
N ALA A 609 30.52 -41.34 38.74
CA ALA A 609 31.19 -42.64 38.84
C ALA A 609 32.72 -42.51 38.81
N PHE A 610 33.26 -41.62 37.96
CA PHE A 610 34.70 -41.29 37.97
C PHE A 610 35.14 -40.71 39.32
N LEU A 611 34.47 -39.67 39.82
CA LEU A 611 34.82 -39.01 41.08
C LEU A 611 34.73 -39.98 42.26
N THR A 612 33.67 -40.78 42.32
CA THR A 612 33.50 -41.86 43.31
C THR A 612 34.69 -42.82 43.29
N ARG A 613 35.08 -43.32 42.11
CA ARG A 613 36.22 -44.25 41.98
C ARG A 613 37.58 -43.59 42.28
N PHE A 614 37.74 -42.31 41.94
CA PHE A 614 38.93 -41.54 42.33
C PHE A 614 39.01 -41.35 43.84
N GLY A 615 37.89 -41.09 44.52
CA GLY A 615 37.80 -40.99 45.99
C GLY A 615 38.32 -42.23 46.72
N HIS A 616 38.09 -43.43 46.16
CA HIS A 616 38.63 -44.68 46.72
C HIS A 616 40.17 -44.76 46.66
N SER A 617 40.86 -43.87 45.93
CA SER A 617 42.33 -43.77 45.90
C SER A 617 42.92 -43.12 47.16
N PHE A 618 42.11 -42.45 48.00
CA PHE A 618 42.55 -41.94 49.31
C PHE A 618 42.61 -43.02 50.41
N GLY A 619 42.20 -44.25 50.11
CA GLY A 619 42.32 -45.39 51.03
C GLY A 619 41.36 -45.32 52.21
N SER A 620 41.88 -45.41 53.43
CA SER A 620 41.08 -45.41 54.66
C SER A 620 40.74 -44.01 55.20
N ASP A 621 41.28 -42.94 54.60
CA ASP A 621 41.04 -41.56 55.02
C ASP A 621 39.68 -41.06 54.50
N LYS A 622 38.60 -41.52 55.15
CA LYS A 622 37.22 -41.11 54.84
C LYS A 622 37.06 -39.59 54.82
N ARG A 623 37.68 -38.89 55.77
CA ARG A 623 37.56 -37.43 55.91
C ARG A 623 38.16 -36.70 54.70
N LYS A 624 39.32 -37.15 54.22
CA LYS A 624 39.92 -36.63 52.98
C LYS A 624 39.08 -36.95 51.74
N THR A 625 38.42 -38.11 51.70
CA THR A 625 37.46 -38.46 50.64
C THR A 625 36.22 -37.57 50.65
N ALA A 626 35.55 -37.40 51.80
CA ALA A 626 34.38 -36.53 51.94
C ALA A 626 34.71 -35.08 51.54
N ARG A 627 35.83 -34.54 52.04
CA ARG A 627 36.35 -33.21 51.66
C ARG A 627 36.63 -33.09 50.16
N PHE A 628 37.18 -34.14 49.53
CA PHE A 628 37.35 -34.16 48.08
C PHE A 628 35.99 -34.11 47.37
N MET A 629 35.00 -34.92 47.76
CA MET A 629 33.67 -34.88 47.14
C MET A 629 33.00 -33.50 47.29
N TYR A 630 32.96 -32.97 48.52
CA TYR A 630 32.43 -31.65 48.83
C TYR A 630 33.09 -30.57 47.96
N ASN A 631 34.42 -30.54 47.87
CA ASN A 631 35.16 -29.57 47.06
C ASN A 631 34.82 -29.69 45.56
N ASN A 632 34.61 -30.90 45.04
CA ASN A 632 34.25 -31.10 43.63
C ASN A 632 32.81 -30.66 43.33
N TYR A 633 31.82 -31.06 44.15
CA TYR A 633 30.43 -30.65 43.94
C TYR A 633 30.23 -29.15 44.19
N SER A 634 30.88 -28.59 45.23
CA SER A 634 30.89 -27.15 45.47
C SER A 634 31.52 -26.36 44.30
N LEU A 635 32.53 -26.91 43.60
CA LEU A 635 33.07 -26.27 42.39
C LEU A 635 32.07 -26.32 41.24
N ILE A 636 31.41 -27.46 40.98
CA ILE A 636 30.40 -27.57 39.91
C ILE A 636 29.28 -26.55 40.17
N LEU A 637 28.72 -26.53 41.38
CA LEU A 637 27.69 -25.57 41.80
C LEU A 637 28.12 -24.12 41.61
N THR A 638 29.35 -23.78 42.04
CA THR A 638 29.88 -22.42 41.84
C THR A 638 29.92 -22.06 40.36
N ILE A 639 30.35 -22.98 39.49
CA ILE A 639 30.44 -22.75 38.04
C ILE A 639 29.05 -22.62 37.39
N ILE A 640 28.02 -23.34 37.84
CA ILE A 640 26.66 -23.28 37.24
C ILE A 640 25.70 -22.30 37.93
N SER A 641 26.15 -21.59 38.97
CA SER A 641 25.29 -20.76 39.84
C SER A 641 24.65 -19.53 39.19
N ASP A 642 25.14 -19.10 38.02
CA ASP A 642 24.60 -18.02 37.20
C ASP A 642 23.65 -18.50 36.08
N THR A 643 23.50 -19.83 35.92
CA THR A 643 22.62 -20.42 34.89
C THR A 643 21.17 -20.50 35.36
N THR A 644 20.23 -20.34 34.41
CA THR A 644 18.80 -20.19 34.67
C THR A 644 17.95 -21.10 33.80
N GLY A 645 16.82 -21.54 34.33
CA GLY A 645 15.82 -22.35 33.63
C GLY A 645 15.75 -23.77 34.17
N LYS A 646 14.63 -24.45 33.94
CA LYS A 646 14.25 -25.72 34.59
C LYS A 646 15.36 -26.78 34.62
N LEU A 647 16.06 -27.00 33.50
CA LEU A 647 17.15 -27.98 33.42
C LEU A 647 18.39 -27.57 34.24
N ALA A 648 18.62 -26.27 34.42
CA ALA A 648 19.63 -25.74 35.33
C ALA A 648 19.22 -25.95 36.79
N ASP A 649 17.97 -25.65 37.12
CA ASP A 649 17.40 -25.83 38.47
C ASP A 649 17.49 -27.30 38.92
N GLU A 650 17.11 -28.25 38.04
CA GLU A 650 17.24 -29.70 38.25
C GLU A 650 18.70 -30.16 38.48
N HIS A 651 19.66 -29.57 37.76
CA HIS A 651 21.08 -29.88 37.94
C HIS A 651 21.69 -29.22 39.18
N GLN A 652 21.25 -28.01 39.55
CA GLN A 652 21.66 -27.31 40.76
C GLN A 652 21.17 -28.05 42.01
N GLN A 653 19.89 -28.44 42.06
CA GLN A 653 19.33 -29.22 43.17
C GLN A 653 20.10 -30.52 43.38
N HIS A 654 20.30 -31.32 42.31
CA HIS A 654 21.02 -32.60 42.38
C HIS A 654 22.44 -32.45 42.96
N PHE A 655 23.19 -31.41 42.57
CA PHE A 655 24.53 -31.20 43.13
C PHE A 655 24.54 -30.59 44.54
N GLU A 656 23.51 -29.84 44.96
CA GLU A 656 23.39 -29.33 46.33
C GLU A 656 23.00 -30.46 47.30
N GLU A 657 22.13 -31.39 46.89
CA GLU A 657 21.85 -32.63 47.61
C GLU A 657 23.13 -33.48 47.78
N LEU A 658 23.93 -33.66 46.72
CA LEU A 658 25.22 -34.34 46.82
C LEU A 658 26.25 -33.59 47.68
N LYS A 659 26.27 -32.25 47.64
CA LYS A 659 27.18 -31.42 48.45
C LYS A 659 26.86 -31.54 49.94
N THR A 660 25.59 -31.42 50.31
CA THR A 660 25.13 -31.53 51.71
C THR A 660 25.41 -32.92 52.28
N ALA A 661 25.17 -33.99 51.51
CA ALA A 661 25.47 -35.37 51.91
C ALA A 661 26.95 -35.63 52.31
N TYR A 662 27.91 -34.86 51.76
CA TYR A 662 29.33 -34.92 52.14
C TYR A 662 29.78 -33.78 53.07
N GLN A 663 28.88 -32.88 53.47
CA GLN A 663 29.14 -31.84 54.46
C GLN A 663 28.99 -32.35 55.90
N ASP A 664 28.11 -33.34 56.11
CA ASP A 664 27.77 -33.88 57.43
C ASP A 664 28.68 -35.06 57.89
N GLU A 665 29.76 -35.36 57.17
CA GLU A 665 30.74 -36.43 57.49
C GLU A 665 32.06 -35.95 58.16
N ASP A 666 32.19 -34.67 58.55
CA ASP A 666 33.47 -34.04 58.97
C ASP A 666 33.75 -33.98 60.50
#